data_AF-A0A7S6LY81-F1
#
_entry.id   AF-A0A7S6LY81-F1
#
_cell.length_a   1.000
_cell.length_b   1.000
_cell.length_c   1.000
_cell.angle_alpha   90.00
_cell.angle_beta   90.00
_cell.angle_gamma   90.00
#
_symmetry.space_group_name_H-M   'P 1'
#
loop_
_entity.id
_entity.type
_entity.pdbx_description
1 polymer ?
#
loop_
_entity_poly.entity_id
_entity_poly.type
_entity_poly.pdbx_seq_one_letter_code
_entity_poly.pdbx_strand_id
1 'polypeptide(L)'
;MPWRSHIDRAVKRIRKAVARRIAALWQHTYRAQFQLGVWKLRYGNIAFYAVLLLLVSASAYLSPALQNVLAIYYSTEPALESLRGLILNAGSALIGAAAIVTSLVLFAMQVNIERMPHGLFRRLSADRKLLGAFASAFLLAIGVATLSTFVGKARLALVVLAASWAVVFILISFMYAYRRALVLINPLQQLGILIQDTRKELRTWSRRAQRAMPLLEREESASATSSPSDSTHDMARTAFFQINNRWTDGTKRAIRHAMSFARRYAEQGDYEVSGAALNSVVGINAAYIDSKGKTFYANNPFVDNPLSSDSFFNDTLEHLRQNAQSGIARRDEQQIEQTLQAMAALVRVYLGIDYSSPYASKSHAQLAAGYLASAVQAVVPHGMADVLLEGQRLMGQSAQYLLAHGDPNDIATLSEKIALIACTGCAKEDYRPVTMEGMTQLANLTFDLLRSGSRDIHFAVGEVRRDVALVSKLFLNVPDTPLSNSHSTFLGPYYSSTSMQSLRSRLTALANAISEAQPDNTDAQSVIRNIERWADGLYQTEKELLLEAVKAKSHFAFDMIHWITGVTEILLAVSNAPACDHHSQEELRKHARWLIATLTWIPDDKDTVTFVENFQMTETLFEAAVNVNRPDNRGGYLVKVKYPSMSYYPGFVGSFLQPELEEYTR
;
A
#
# COMPACT_ATOMS: atom_id res chain seq x y z
N MET A 1 -25.12 55.86 13.04
CA MET A 1 -25.89 54.62 12.79
C MET A 1 -25.10 53.37 13.25
N PRO A 2 -25.15 52.95 14.54
CA PRO A 2 -24.39 51.78 15.02
C PRO A 2 -25.23 50.52 15.34
N TRP A 3 -26.57 50.60 15.32
CA TRP A 3 -27.44 49.55 15.86
C TRP A 3 -27.54 48.27 15.01
N ARG A 4 -27.42 48.35 13.68
CA ARG A 4 -27.52 47.16 12.80
C ARG A 4 -26.36 46.16 13.00
N SER A 5 -25.17 46.63 13.32
CA SER A 5 -23.98 45.75 13.46
C SER A 5 -24.01 44.87 14.71
N HIS A 6 -24.70 45.31 15.78
CA HIS A 6 -24.83 44.54 17.02
C HIS A 6 -25.87 43.42 16.88
N ILE A 7 -26.94 43.65 16.12
CA ILE A 7 -27.98 42.65 15.86
C ILE A 7 -27.41 41.52 14.98
N ASP A 8 -26.66 41.85 13.93
CA ASP A 8 -26.04 40.82 13.06
C ASP A 8 -25.00 39.96 13.79
N ARG A 9 -24.24 40.54 14.72
CA ARG A 9 -23.30 39.78 15.57
C ARG A 9 -24.04 38.88 16.56
N ALA A 10 -25.14 39.34 17.15
CA ALA A 10 -25.97 38.55 18.05
C ALA A 10 -26.63 37.37 17.30
N VAL A 11 -27.19 37.62 16.11
CA VAL A 11 -27.80 36.59 15.26
C VAL A 11 -26.76 35.57 14.81
N LYS A 12 -25.54 35.98 14.41
CA LYS A 12 -24.46 35.04 14.07
C LYS A 12 -24.03 34.18 15.26
N ARG A 13 -23.97 34.73 16.48
CA ARG A 13 -23.63 33.97 17.70
C ARG A 13 -24.73 32.95 18.06
N ILE A 14 -25.99 33.35 17.97
CA ILE A 14 -27.14 32.46 18.22
C ILE A 14 -27.16 31.33 17.17
N ARG A 15 -26.98 31.64 15.89
CA ARG A 15 -26.95 30.64 14.81
C ARG A 15 -25.80 29.65 14.98
N LYS A 16 -24.62 30.11 15.43
CA LYS A 16 -23.46 29.26 15.73
C LYS A 16 -23.68 28.38 16.98
N ALA A 17 -24.38 28.90 18.00
CA ALA A 17 -24.74 28.13 19.19
C ALA A 17 -25.79 27.05 18.89
N VAL A 18 -26.79 27.36 18.06
CA VAL A 18 -27.81 26.42 17.59
C VAL A 18 -27.17 25.34 16.72
N ALA A 19 -26.29 25.70 15.78
CA ALA A 19 -25.57 24.73 14.95
C ALA A 19 -24.70 23.77 15.78
N ARG A 20 -24.04 24.25 16.84
CA ARG A 20 -23.26 23.39 17.77
C ARG A 20 -24.16 22.44 18.56
N ARG A 21 -25.33 22.90 19.02
CA ARG A 21 -26.30 22.03 19.70
C ARG A 21 -26.87 20.96 18.77
N ILE A 22 -27.19 21.32 17.52
CA ILE A 22 -27.64 20.37 16.50
C ILE A 22 -26.54 19.34 16.20
N ALA A 23 -25.28 19.77 16.02
CA ALA A 23 -24.15 18.86 15.79
C ALA A 23 -23.89 17.91 16.97
N ALA A 24 -24.01 18.40 18.21
CA ALA A 24 -23.87 17.56 19.41
C ALA A 24 -25.01 16.52 19.51
N LEU A 25 -26.23 16.91 19.14
CA LEU A 25 -27.38 16.00 19.10
C LEU A 25 -27.20 14.91 18.04
N TRP A 26 -26.72 15.29 16.84
CA TRP A 26 -26.36 14.33 15.79
C TRP A 26 -25.22 13.40 16.21
N GLN A 27 -24.20 13.90 16.92
CA GLN A 27 -23.12 13.04 17.41
C GLN A 27 -23.61 12.04 18.48
N HIS A 28 -24.59 12.42 19.31
CA HIS A 28 -25.22 11.52 20.27
C HIS A 28 -26.10 10.47 19.57
N THR A 29 -26.88 10.84 18.55
CA THR A 29 -27.67 9.88 17.77
C THR A 29 -26.79 8.91 17.00
N TYR A 30 -25.70 9.38 16.38
CA TYR A 30 -24.73 8.51 15.70
C TYR A 30 -24.01 7.57 16.67
N ARG A 31 -23.62 8.04 17.87
CA ARG A 31 -23.03 7.17 18.91
C ARG A 31 -24.03 6.14 19.42
N ALA A 32 -25.29 6.52 19.62
CA ALA A 32 -26.34 5.58 20.01
C ALA A 32 -26.61 4.55 18.90
N GLN A 33 -26.68 4.96 17.64
CA GLN A 33 -26.82 4.05 16.50
C GLN A 33 -25.62 3.11 16.35
N PHE A 34 -24.40 3.61 16.53
CA PHE A 34 -23.19 2.80 16.49
C PHE A 34 -23.13 1.81 17.65
N GLN A 35 -23.46 2.24 18.87
CA GLN A 35 -23.53 1.35 20.03
C GLN A 35 -24.64 0.32 19.89
N LEU A 36 -25.82 0.67 19.37
CA LEU A 36 -26.90 -0.26 19.03
C LEU A 36 -26.47 -1.24 17.94
N GLY A 37 -25.71 -0.78 16.93
CA GLY A 37 -25.13 -1.63 15.88
C GLY A 37 -24.13 -2.64 16.45
N VAL A 38 -23.21 -2.19 17.30
CA VAL A 38 -22.23 -3.04 18.01
C VAL A 38 -22.93 -4.01 18.96
N TRP A 39 -23.99 -3.58 19.65
CA TRP A 39 -24.77 -4.41 20.55
C TRP A 39 -25.57 -5.48 19.78
N LYS A 40 -26.16 -5.13 18.63
CA LYS A 40 -26.83 -6.08 17.72
C LYS A 40 -25.85 -7.11 17.15
N LEU A 41 -24.61 -6.70 16.82
CA LEU A 41 -23.56 -7.61 16.36
C LEU A 41 -23.02 -8.54 17.47
N ARG A 42 -22.95 -8.05 18.72
CA ARG A 42 -22.33 -8.80 19.83
C ARG A 42 -23.33 -9.64 20.63
N TYR A 43 -24.57 -9.17 20.78
CA TYR A 43 -25.63 -9.81 21.57
C TYR A 43 -26.84 -10.23 20.75
N GLY A 44 -26.86 -10.01 19.41
CA GLY A 44 -27.99 -10.37 18.56
C GLY A 44 -28.36 -11.85 18.62
N ASN A 45 -27.36 -12.74 18.69
CA ASN A 45 -27.61 -14.18 18.89
C ASN A 45 -28.23 -14.46 20.27
N ILE A 46 -27.79 -13.75 21.32
CA ILE A 46 -28.31 -13.92 22.69
C ILE A 46 -29.76 -13.41 22.78
N ALA A 47 -30.04 -12.25 22.19
CA ALA A 47 -31.40 -11.70 22.12
C ALA A 47 -32.34 -12.60 21.31
N PHE A 48 -31.86 -13.16 20.19
CA PHE A 48 -32.62 -14.12 19.39
C PHE A 48 -32.96 -15.38 20.20
N TYR A 49 -31.99 -15.99 20.90
CA TYR A 49 -32.26 -17.14 21.77
C TYR A 49 -33.17 -16.79 22.95
N ALA A 50 -33.05 -15.59 23.53
CA ALA A 50 -33.91 -15.15 24.64
C ALA A 50 -35.37 -14.95 24.20
N VAL A 51 -35.60 -14.35 23.03
CA VAL A 51 -36.95 -14.22 22.45
C VAL A 51 -37.52 -15.59 22.11
N LEU A 52 -36.72 -16.48 21.53
CA LEU A 52 -37.14 -17.84 21.21
C LEU A 52 -37.53 -18.62 22.47
N LEU A 53 -36.75 -18.52 23.54
CA LEU A 53 -37.04 -19.15 24.83
C LEU A 53 -38.31 -18.57 25.45
N LEU A 54 -38.49 -17.25 25.39
CA LEU A 54 -39.72 -16.59 25.86
C LEU A 54 -40.95 -17.09 25.09
N LEU A 55 -40.86 -17.23 23.77
CA LEU A 55 -41.96 -17.77 22.95
C LEU A 55 -42.26 -19.23 23.29
N VAL A 56 -41.24 -20.06 23.52
CA VAL A 56 -41.43 -21.45 23.98
C VAL A 56 -42.13 -21.47 25.34
N SER A 57 -41.66 -20.67 26.30
CA SER A 57 -42.25 -20.58 27.64
C SER A 57 -43.70 -20.05 27.60
N ALA A 58 -43.97 -19.04 26.78
CA ALA A 58 -45.32 -18.51 26.59
C ALA A 58 -46.26 -19.57 25.97
N SER A 59 -45.78 -20.35 25.00
CA SER A 59 -46.56 -21.43 24.39
C SER A 59 -46.86 -22.56 25.38
N ALA A 60 -45.92 -22.89 26.27
CA ALA A 60 -46.14 -23.87 27.34
C ALA A 60 -47.15 -23.36 28.38
N TYR A 61 -47.10 -22.07 28.73
CA TYR A 61 -48.06 -21.43 29.63
C TYR A 61 -49.49 -21.42 29.05
N LEU A 62 -49.62 -21.20 27.73
CA LEU A 62 -50.90 -21.23 27.01
C LEU A 62 -51.41 -22.65 26.69
N SER A 63 -50.63 -23.70 27.01
CA SER A 63 -50.97 -25.09 26.69
C SER A 63 -52.31 -25.59 27.26
N PRO A 64 -52.78 -25.20 28.46
CA PRO A 64 -54.08 -25.68 28.98
C PRO A 64 -55.27 -25.14 28.17
N ALA A 65 -55.19 -23.90 27.70
CA ALA A 65 -56.21 -23.31 26.84
C ALA A 65 -56.26 -24.03 25.48
N LEU A 66 -55.09 -24.33 24.91
CA LEU A 66 -54.96 -25.08 23.66
C LEU A 66 -55.48 -26.52 23.82
N GLN A 67 -55.24 -27.14 24.97
CA GLN A 67 -55.71 -28.50 25.31
C GLN A 67 -57.23 -28.58 25.29
N ASN A 68 -57.93 -27.57 25.82
CA ASN A 68 -59.40 -27.55 25.82
C ASN A 68 -59.98 -27.51 24.40
N VAL A 69 -59.38 -26.72 23.50
CA VAL A 69 -59.80 -26.62 22.10
C VAL A 69 -59.51 -27.90 21.33
N LEU A 70 -58.29 -28.43 21.49
CA LEU A 70 -57.84 -29.65 20.81
C LEU A 70 -58.60 -30.90 21.29
N ALA A 71 -58.96 -30.97 22.57
CA ALA A 71 -59.71 -32.10 23.13
C ALA A 71 -61.14 -32.20 22.58
N ILE A 72 -61.76 -31.08 22.24
CA ILE A 72 -63.09 -31.04 21.61
C ILE A 72 -63.01 -31.59 20.18
N TYR A 73 -62.00 -31.17 19.41
CA TYR A 73 -61.84 -31.52 18.00
C TYR A 73 -61.34 -32.95 17.78
N TYR A 74 -60.44 -33.45 18.65
CA TYR A 74 -59.88 -34.81 18.60
C TYR A 74 -60.56 -35.77 19.60
N SER A 75 -61.87 -35.62 19.78
CA SER A 75 -62.67 -36.40 20.73
C SER A 75 -62.86 -37.88 20.30
N THR A 76 -62.79 -38.16 19.00
CA THR A 76 -62.96 -39.49 18.39
C THR A 76 -61.62 -40.21 18.17
N GLU A 77 -61.60 -41.53 18.43
CA GLU A 77 -60.48 -42.45 18.12
C GLU A 77 -59.89 -42.27 16.71
N PRO A 78 -60.68 -42.25 15.62
CA PRO A 78 -60.16 -42.08 14.27
C PRO A 78 -59.46 -40.74 14.01
N ALA A 79 -59.91 -39.65 14.65
CA ALA A 79 -59.25 -38.34 14.51
C ALA A 79 -57.87 -38.33 15.21
N LEU A 80 -57.76 -39.04 16.33
CA LEU A 80 -56.53 -39.16 17.10
C LEU A 80 -55.50 -40.05 16.38
N GLU A 81 -55.95 -41.11 15.73
CA GLU A 81 -55.12 -41.92 14.81
C GLU A 81 -54.64 -41.12 13.60
N SER A 82 -55.48 -40.27 13.02
CA SER A 82 -55.06 -39.37 11.93
C SER A 82 -53.93 -38.42 12.36
N LEU A 83 -53.99 -37.87 13.58
CA LEU A 83 -52.93 -37.02 14.14
C LEU A 83 -51.64 -37.79 14.41
N ARG A 84 -51.74 -39.03 14.93
CA ARG A 84 -50.59 -39.93 15.10
C ARG A 84 -49.88 -40.19 13.78
N GLY A 85 -50.65 -40.51 12.74
CA GLY A 85 -50.16 -40.70 11.38
C GLY A 85 -49.50 -39.43 10.83
N LEU A 86 -50.10 -38.26 11.02
CA LEU A 86 -49.52 -36.98 10.59
C LEU A 86 -48.16 -36.70 11.24
N ILE A 87 -48.05 -36.86 12.57
CA ILE A 87 -46.80 -36.64 13.31
C ILE A 87 -45.72 -37.65 12.89
N LEU A 88 -46.10 -38.92 12.74
CA LEU A 88 -45.18 -39.98 12.29
C LEU A 88 -44.66 -39.72 10.87
N ASN A 89 -45.55 -39.35 9.95
CA ASN A 89 -45.19 -39.05 8.57
C ASN A 89 -44.35 -37.76 8.47
N ALA A 90 -44.69 -36.72 9.25
CA ALA A 90 -43.90 -35.50 9.32
C ALA A 90 -42.50 -35.76 9.88
N GLY A 91 -42.37 -36.52 10.97
CA GLY A 91 -41.08 -36.93 11.53
C GLY A 91 -40.25 -37.73 10.52
N SER A 92 -40.86 -38.70 9.84
CA SER A 92 -40.20 -39.51 8.81
C SER A 92 -39.74 -38.67 7.61
N ALA A 93 -40.58 -37.74 7.14
CA ALA A 93 -40.24 -36.81 6.06
C ALA A 93 -39.09 -35.87 6.47
N LEU A 94 -39.06 -35.40 7.72
CA LEU A 94 -37.98 -34.56 8.24
C LEU A 94 -36.66 -35.32 8.38
N ILE A 95 -36.70 -36.61 8.74
CA ILE A 95 -35.51 -37.49 8.73
C ILE A 95 -34.96 -37.59 7.29
N GLY A 96 -35.84 -37.83 6.30
CA GLY A 96 -35.47 -37.87 4.89
C GLY A 96 -34.88 -36.54 4.39
N ALA A 97 -35.53 -35.41 4.72
CA ALA A 97 -35.05 -34.08 4.37
C ALA A 97 -33.69 -33.78 5.02
N ALA A 98 -33.50 -34.13 6.30
CA ALA A 98 -32.23 -33.99 6.99
C ALA A 98 -31.11 -34.79 6.30
N ALA A 99 -31.40 -36.02 5.89
CA ALA A 99 -30.44 -36.85 5.17
C ALA A 99 -30.06 -36.24 3.80
N ILE A 100 -31.03 -35.77 3.02
CA ILE A 100 -30.78 -35.16 1.69
C ILE A 100 -29.94 -33.88 1.83
N VAL A 101 -30.36 -32.95 2.71
CA VAL A 101 -29.65 -31.68 2.91
C VAL A 101 -28.24 -31.92 3.42
N THR A 102 -28.06 -32.85 4.36
CA THR A 102 -26.72 -33.22 4.87
C THR A 102 -25.85 -33.77 3.75
N SER A 103 -26.36 -34.71 2.95
CA SER A 103 -25.62 -35.29 1.81
C SER A 103 -25.23 -34.24 0.77
N LEU A 104 -26.14 -33.35 0.40
CA LEU A 104 -25.88 -32.29 -0.59
C LEU A 104 -24.83 -31.29 -0.07
N VAL A 105 -24.90 -30.90 1.20
CA VAL A 105 -23.92 -29.98 1.80
C VAL A 105 -22.55 -30.66 1.92
N LEU A 106 -22.49 -31.93 2.33
CA LEU A 106 -21.25 -32.70 2.37
C LEU A 106 -20.63 -32.84 0.98
N PHE A 107 -21.44 -33.12 -0.05
CA PHE A 107 -20.98 -33.20 -1.43
C PHE A 107 -20.49 -31.85 -1.97
N ALA A 108 -21.25 -30.77 -1.75
CA ALA A 108 -20.82 -29.43 -2.15
C ALA A 108 -19.51 -29.01 -1.48
N MET A 109 -19.32 -29.39 -0.20
CA MET A 109 -18.04 -29.23 0.46
C MET A 109 -16.96 -30.10 -0.21
N GLN A 110 -17.20 -31.37 -0.48
CA GLN A 110 -16.22 -32.26 -1.13
C GLN A 110 -15.78 -31.76 -2.50
N VAL A 111 -16.72 -31.41 -3.39
CA VAL A 111 -16.42 -30.91 -4.75
C VAL A 111 -15.64 -29.60 -4.72
N ASN A 112 -15.96 -28.72 -3.76
CA ASN A 112 -15.20 -27.48 -3.60
C ASN A 112 -13.84 -27.70 -2.88
N ILE A 113 -13.69 -28.80 -2.13
CA ILE A 113 -12.46 -29.20 -1.44
C ILE A 113 -11.50 -29.96 -2.36
N GLU A 114 -11.98 -30.69 -3.38
CA GLU A 114 -11.13 -31.20 -4.47
C GLU A 114 -10.41 -30.05 -5.20
N ARG A 115 -10.92 -28.83 -5.03
CA ARG A 115 -10.28 -27.58 -5.47
C ARG A 115 -9.29 -26.97 -4.46
N MET A 116 -8.94 -27.66 -3.37
CA MET A 116 -8.01 -27.17 -2.32
C MET A 116 -6.88 -28.18 -1.98
N PRO A 117 -5.73 -27.74 -1.43
CA PRO A 117 -4.62 -28.64 -1.08
C PRO A 117 -4.94 -29.62 0.05
N HIS A 118 -4.33 -30.81 0.02
CA HIS A 118 -4.68 -32.03 0.78
C HIS A 118 -4.62 -32.01 2.32
N GLY A 119 -4.43 -30.86 2.97
CA GLY A 119 -4.42 -30.72 4.44
C GLY A 119 -5.78 -30.34 5.07
N LEU A 120 -6.71 -29.79 4.28
CA LEU A 120 -7.95 -29.19 4.82
C LEU A 120 -9.11 -30.17 5.00
N PHE A 121 -9.05 -31.36 4.40
CA PHE A 121 -10.12 -32.36 4.50
C PHE A 121 -10.49 -32.60 5.97
N ARG A 122 -9.50 -32.83 6.85
CA ARG A 122 -9.75 -33.17 8.26
C ARG A 122 -10.21 -32.00 9.12
N ARG A 123 -9.89 -30.75 8.75
CA ARG A 123 -10.25 -29.55 9.54
C ARG A 123 -11.61 -28.98 9.16
N LEU A 124 -11.98 -29.00 7.89
CA LEU A 124 -13.26 -28.46 7.40
C LEU A 124 -14.39 -29.51 7.45
N SER A 125 -14.13 -30.77 7.12
CA SER A 125 -15.15 -31.83 7.24
C SER A 125 -15.50 -32.14 8.70
N ALA A 126 -14.61 -31.83 9.65
CA ALA A 126 -14.81 -32.02 11.08
C ALA A 126 -15.29 -30.75 11.81
N ASP A 127 -15.90 -29.77 11.11
CA ASP A 127 -16.51 -28.61 11.78
C ASP A 127 -17.63 -29.11 12.71
N ARG A 128 -17.30 -29.18 14.01
CA ARG A 128 -18.18 -29.68 15.06
C ARG A 128 -19.50 -28.90 15.15
N LYS A 129 -19.50 -27.63 14.74
CA LYS A 129 -20.72 -26.81 14.76
C LYS A 129 -21.64 -27.16 13.60
N LEU A 130 -21.09 -27.44 12.42
CA LEU A 130 -21.86 -27.87 11.26
C LEU A 130 -22.42 -29.29 11.48
N LEU A 131 -21.55 -30.23 11.87
CA LEU A 131 -21.94 -31.60 12.19
C LEU A 131 -22.93 -31.65 13.38
N GLY A 132 -22.70 -30.82 14.40
CA GLY A 132 -23.61 -30.70 15.54
C GLY A 132 -25.00 -30.17 15.14
N ALA A 133 -25.08 -29.22 14.19
CA ALA A 133 -26.34 -28.72 13.68
C ALA A 133 -27.11 -29.81 12.91
N PHE A 134 -26.44 -30.57 12.04
CA PHE A 134 -27.07 -31.69 11.34
C PHE A 134 -27.50 -32.81 12.29
N ALA A 135 -26.65 -33.20 13.23
CA ALA A 135 -26.98 -34.19 14.25
C ALA A 135 -28.18 -33.73 15.11
N SER A 136 -28.22 -32.45 15.49
CA SER A 136 -29.36 -31.90 16.25
C SER A 136 -30.66 -31.98 15.46
N ALA A 137 -30.64 -31.63 14.17
CA ALA A 137 -31.82 -31.71 13.31
C ALA A 137 -32.30 -33.16 13.13
N PHE A 138 -31.36 -34.10 12.98
CA PHE A 138 -31.66 -35.53 12.86
C PHE A 138 -32.27 -36.10 14.14
N LEU A 139 -31.69 -35.79 15.30
CA LEU A 139 -32.22 -36.20 16.61
C LEU A 139 -33.58 -35.58 16.91
N LEU A 140 -33.80 -34.31 16.55
CA LEU A 140 -35.10 -33.65 16.68
C LEU A 140 -36.15 -34.31 15.79
N ALA A 141 -35.80 -34.71 14.56
CA ALA A 141 -36.72 -35.38 13.65
C ALA A 141 -37.12 -36.78 14.16
N ILE A 142 -36.17 -37.54 14.72
CA ILE A 142 -36.46 -38.79 15.45
C ILE A 142 -37.36 -38.52 16.67
N GLY A 143 -37.10 -37.42 17.40
CA GLY A 143 -37.95 -36.96 18.49
C GLY A 143 -39.39 -36.72 18.05
N VAL A 144 -39.60 -36.04 16.91
CA VAL A 144 -40.94 -35.83 16.33
C VAL A 144 -41.62 -37.14 15.96
N ALA A 145 -40.90 -38.08 15.34
CA ALA A 145 -41.47 -39.39 15.00
C ALA A 145 -41.87 -40.19 16.25
N THR A 146 -41.03 -40.17 17.30
CA THR A 146 -41.32 -40.86 18.57
C THR A 146 -42.43 -40.19 19.38
N LEU A 147 -42.65 -38.87 19.24
CA LEU A 147 -43.80 -38.17 19.83
C LEU A 147 -45.15 -38.74 19.38
N SER A 148 -45.23 -39.42 18.24
CA SER A 148 -46.43 -40.12 17.76
C SER A 148 -46.92 -41.20 18.73
N THR A 149 -46.02 -41.89 19.44
CA THR A 149 -46.40 -42.96 20.39
C THR A 149 -47.01 -42.43 21.69
N PHE A 150 -46.76 -41.14 22.01
CA PHE A 150 -47.24 -40.49 23.23
C PHE A 150 -48.53 -39.67 23.03
N VAL A 151 -49.12 -39.71 21.83
CA VAL A 151 -50.38 -39.02 21.53
C VAL A 151 -51.51 -39.70 22.31
N GLY A 152 -51.99 -39.03 23.36
CA GLY A 152 -53.14 -39.44 24.16
C GLY A 152 -53.99 -38.23 24.58
N LYS A 153 -55.26 -38.46 24.90
CA LYS A 153 -56.25 -37.40 25.18
C LYS A 153 -55.80 -36.41 26.26
N ALA A 154 -55.03 -36.85 27.26
CA ALA A 154 -54.57 -36.01 28.37
C ALA A 154 -53.35 -35.11 28.06
N ARG A 155 -52.61 -35.35 26.95
CA ARG A 155 -51.34 -34.67 26.66
C ARG A 155 -51.26 -34.08 25.24
N LEU A 156 -52.40 -33.92 24.59
CA LEU A 156 -52.48 -33.60 23.15
C LEU A 156 -51.83 -32.24 22.81
N ALA A 157 -52.10 -31.20 23.60
CA ALA A 157 -51.50 -29.87 23.41
C ALA A 157 -49.98 -29.87 23.58
N LEU A 158 -49.46 -30.62 24.56
CA LEU A 158 -48.02 -30.72 24.79
C LEU A 158 -47.32 -31.42 23.61
N VAL A 159 -47.92 -32.48 23.08
CA VAL A 159 -47.36 -33.22 21.93
C VAL A 159 -47.36 -32.36 20.66
N VAL A 160 -48.47 -31.67 20.37
CA VAL A 160 -48.56 -30.78 19.20
C VAL A 160 -47.59 -29.61 19.31
N LEU A 161 -47.52 -28.94 20.47
CA LEU A 161 -46.56 -27.84 20.69
C LEU A 161 -45.11 -28.30 20.60
N ALA A 162 -44.78 -29.45 21.18
CA ALA A 162 -43.44 -30.03 21.10
C ALA A 162 -43.06 -30.36 19.64
N ALA A 163 -43.98 -30.95 18.87
CA ALA A 163 -43.77 -31.24 17.46
C ALA A 163 -43.59 -29.95 16.64
N SER A 164 -44.43 -28.92 16.84
CA SER A 164 -44.31 -27.64 16.14
C SER A 164 -42.99 -26.92 16.45
N TRP A 165 -42.57 -26.88 17.72
CA TRP A 165 -41.29 -26.29 18.09
C TRP A 165 -40.10 -27.09 17.55
N ALA A 166 -40.17 -28.43 17.57
CA ALA A 166 -39.13 -29.26 16.98
C ALA A 166 -38.95 -28.97 15.47
N VAL A 167 -40.04 -28.78 14.72
CA VAL A 167 -39.98 -28.36 13.31
C VAL A 167 -39.28 -27.00 13.16
N VAL A 168 -39.64 -26.02 13.99
CA VAL A 168 -38.99 -24.69 13.98
C VAL A 168 -37.49 -24.80 14.29
N PHE A 169 -37.10 -25.59 15.29
CA PHE A 169 -35.70 -25.83 15.63
C PHE A 169 -34.94 -26.54 14.51
N ILE A 170 -35.54 -27.52 13.84
CA ILE A 170 -34.96 -28.19 12.67
C ILE A 170 -34.68 -27.18 11.56
N LEU A 171 -35.65 -26.31 11.24
CA LEU A 171 -35.47 -25.26 10.22
C LEU A 171 -34.37 -24.26 10.60
N ILE A 172 -34.30 -23.84 11.87
CA ILE A 172 -33.22 -22.97 12.37
C ILE A 172 -31.86 -23.68 12.23
N SER A 173 -31.77 -24.95 12.61
CA SER A 173 -30.54 -25.74 12.48
C SER A 173 -30.12 -25.90 11.03
N PHE A 174 -31.05 -26.13 10.09
CA PHE A 174 -30.74 -26.17 8.65
C PHE A 174 -30.29 -24.81 8.11
N MET A 175 -30.97 -23.72 8.46
CA MET A 175 -30.57 -22.38 8.02
C MET A 175 -29.19 -22.02 8.57
N TYR A 176 -28.88 -22.38 9.82
CA TYR A 176 -27.56 -22.20 10.41
C TYR A 176 -26.51 -23.06 9.69
N ALA A 177 -26.79 -24.34 9.46
CA ALA A 177 -25.89 -25.26 8.78
C ALA A 177 -25.61 -24.79 7.33
N TYR A 178 -26.64 -24.34 6.61
CA TYR A 178 -26.53 -23.81 5.26
C TYR A 178 -25.66 -22.54 5.22
N ARG A 179 -25.93 -21.56 6.10
CA ARG A 179 -25.09 -20.35 6.19
C ARG A 179 -23.64 -20.69 6.53
N ARG A 180 -23.43 -21.62 7.48
CA ARG A 180 -22.09 -22.08 7.86
C ARG A 180 -21.38 -22.79 6.70
N ALA A 181 -22.09 -23.60 5.93
CA ALA A 181 -21.56 -24.27 4.75
C ALA A 181 -21.15 -23.27 3.66
N LEU A 182 -21.98 -22.27 3.37
CA LEU A 182 -21.62 -21.19 2.43
C LEU A 182 -20.35 -20.44 2.86
N VAL A 183 -20.20 -20.18 4.16
CA VAL A 183 -18.99 -19.55 4.73
C VAL A 183 -17.76 -20.43 4.52
N LEU A 184 -17.92 -21.74 4.67
CA LEU A 184 -16.83 -22.71 4.49
C LEU A 184 -16.52 -22.99 3.02
N ILE A 185 -17.40 -22.62 2.08
CA ILE A 185 -17.21 -22.80 0.63
C ILE A 185 -16.55 -21.55 0.02
N ASN A 186 -16.85 -20.35 0.52
CA ASN A 186 -16.30 -19.11 -0.05
C ASN A 186 -14.80 -18.96 0.27
N PRO A 187 -13.91 -18.89 -0.74
CA PRO A 187 -12.46 -18.83 -0.53
C PRO A 187 -12.00 -17.54 0.18
N LEU A 188 -12.68 -16.40 -0.06
CA LEU A 188 -12.37 -15.16 0.64
C LEU A 188 -12.65 -15.28 2.14
N GLN A 189 -13.75 -15.97 2.50
CA GLN A 189 -14.08 -16.20 3.90
C GLN A 189 -13.14 -17.21 4.55
N GLN A 190 -12.69 -18.24 3.82
CA GLN A 190 -11.66 -19.17 4.28
C GLN A 190 -10.33 -18.47 4.56
N LEU A 191 -9.88 -17.57 3.67
CA LEU A 191 -8.70 -16.73 3.90
C LEU A 191 -8.89 -15.83 5.13
N GLY A 192 -10.09 -15.27 5.31
CA GLY A 192 -10.48 -14.52 6.50
C GLY A 192 -10.39 -15.33 7.79
N ILE A 193 -10.83 -16.59 7.78
CA ILE A 193 -10.70 -17.51 8.93
C ILE A 193 -9.22 -17.82 9.18
N LEU A 194 -8.45 -18.13 8.13
CA LEU A 194 -7.02 -18.44 8.22
C LEU A 194 -6.24 -17.31 8.90
N ILE A 195 -6.43 -16.06 8.47
CA ILE A 195 -5.72 -14.92 9.05
C ILE A 195 -6.17 -14.65 10.49
N GLN A 196 -7.46 -14.79 10.80
CA GLN A 196 -7.98 -14.61 12.17
C GLN A 196 -7.44 -15.66 13.13
N ASP A 197 -7.43 -16.92 12.72
CA ASP A 197 -6.88 -18.03 13.51
C ASP A 197 -5.37 -17.85 13.73
N THR A 198 -4.63 -17.49 12.68
CA THR A 198 -3.18 -17.23 12.77
C THR A 198 -2.89 -16.06 13.69
N ARG A 199 -3.63 -14.94 13.58
CA ARG A 199 -3.51 -13.80 14.49
C ARG A 199 -3.83 -14.18 15.94
N LYS A 200 -4.83 -15.02 16.15
CA LYS A 200 -5.20 -15.50 17.48
C LYS A 200 -4.12 -16.41 18.07
N GLU A 201 -3.54 -17.29 17.27
CA GLU A 201 -2.42 -18.15 17.68
C GLU A 201 -1.20 -17.32 18.06
N LEU A 202 -0.77 -16.38 17.21
CA LEU A 202 0.34 -15.47 17.48
C LEU A 202 0.12 -14.59 18.72
N ARG A 203 -1.10 -14.06 18.92
CA ARG A 203 -1.46 -13.33 20.15
C ARG A 203 -1.43 -14.21 21.39
N THR A 204 -1.78 -15.49 21.25
CA THR A 204 -1.73 -16.45 22.36
C THR A 204 -0.27 -16.72 22.75
N TRP A 205 0.61 -16.89 21.77
CA TRP A 205 2.06 -17.01 22.01
C TRP A 205 2.64 -15.74 22.63
N SER A 206 2.30 -14.57 22.11
CA SER A 206 2.73 -13.28 22.67
C SER A 206 2.32 -13.10 24.14
N ARG A 207 1.10 -13.49 24.51
CA ARG A 207 0.62 -13.50 25.91
C ARG A 207 1.33 -14.53 26.77
N ARG A 208 1.65 -15.71 26.22
CA ARG A 208 2.43 -16.74 26.94
C ARG A 208 3.84 -16.26 27.22
N ALA A 209 4.48 -15.63 26.24
CA ALA A 209 5.79 -15.00 26.40
C ALA A 209 5.73 -13.97 27.54
N GLN A 210 4.76 -13.06 27.50
CA GLN A 210 4.59 -12.03 28.54
C GLN A 210 4.39 -12.60 29.95
N ARG A 211 3.66 -13.72 30.08
CA ARG A 211 3.47 -14.40 31.38
C ARG A 211 4.73 -15.14 31.86
N ALA A 212 5.58 -15.55 30.94
CA ALA A 212 6.84 -16.24 31.25
C ALA A 212 7.99 -15.27 31.52
N MET A 213 7.87 -13.99 31.17
CA MET A 213 8.93 -12.98 31.36
C MET A 213 9.46 -12.94 32.80
N PRO A 214 8.63 -12.91 33.87
CA PRO A 214 9.16 -12.84 35.25
C PRO A 214 9.99 -14.06 35.67
N LEU A 215 9.88 -15.19 34.96
CA LEU A 215 10.64 -16.42 35.22
C LEU A 215 11.98 -16.44 34.47
N LEU A 216 12.14 -15.58 33.47
CA LEU A 216 13.27 -15.50 32.56
C LEU A 216 14.06 -14.19 32.70
N GLU A 217 13.45 -13.17 33.32
CA GLU A 217 14.13 -11.96 33.77
C GLU A 217 15.17 -12.34 34.81
N ARG A 218 16.44 -12.10 34.46
CA ARG A 218 17.55 -12.20 35.40
C ARG A 218 17.49 -10.95 36.28
N GLU A 219 17.57 -11.09 37.60
CA GLU A 219 17.73 -9.93 38.50
C GLU A 219 18.98 -9.15 38.07
N GLU A 220 18.79 -8.04 37.34
CA GLU A 220 19.87 -7.10 37.08
C GLU A 220 20.23 -6.46 38.42
N SER A 221 21.47 -6.69 38.85
CA SER A 221 22.04 -6.07 40.04
C SER A 221 21.84 -4.56 39.97
N ALA A 222 21.22 -3.99 41.00
CA ALA A 222 20.80 -2.59 41.14
C ALA A 222 21.93 -1.52 41.08
N SER A 223 23.12 -1.88 40.59
CA SER A 223 24.30 -1.02 40.50
C SER A 223 24.77 -0.73 39.06
N ALA A 224 24.08 -1.20 38.02
CA ALA A 224 24.41 -0.83 36.65
C ALA A 224 23.69 0.47 36.27
N THR A 225 24.40 1.60 36.34
CA THR A 225 23.98 2.85 35.68
C THR A 225 23.77 2.55 34.20
N SER A 226 22.51 2.63 33.75
CA SER A 226 22.14 2.36 32.36
C SER A 226 22.89 3.32 31.43
N SER A 227 23.80 2.78 30.62
CA SER A 227 24.49 3.54 29.59
C SER A 227 23.53 3.79 28.41
N PRO A 228 23.68 4.88 27.64
CA PRO A 228 22.89 5.08 26.40
C PRO A 228 23.10 3.96 25.35
N SER A 229 24.12 3.11 25.55
CA SER A 229 24.45 1.95 24.72
C SER A 229 23.84 0.63 25.22
N ASP A 230 23.10 0.62 26.32
CA ASP A 230 22.46 -0.60 26.81
C ASP A 230 21.28 -0.99 25.89
N SER A 231 21.30 -2.22 25.39
CA SER A 231 20.32 -2.68 24.41
C SER A 231 18.92 -2.71 25.02
N THR A 232 17.96 -1.98 24.43
CA THR A 232 16.55 -2.01 24.88
C THR A 232 15.78 -3.25 24.41
N HIS A 233 16.51 -4.29 23.99
CA HIS A 233 15.94 -5.55 23.51
C HIS A 233 15.28 -6.31 24.64
N ASP A 234 14.17 -6.97 24.32
CA ASP A 234 13.45 -7.82 25.27
C ASP A 234 14.12 -9.20 25.36
N MET A 235 15.15 -9.31 26.21
CA MET A 235 15.95 -10.53 26.39
C MET A 235 15.09 -11.70 26.89
N ALA A 236 14.17 -11.46 27.82
CA ALA A 236 13.30 -12.49 28.38
C ALA A 236 12.36 -13.08 27.32
N ARG A 237 11.77 -12.22 26.46
CA ARG A 237 10.94 -12.67 25.33
C ARG A 237 11.76 -13.36 24.24
N THR A 238 12.97 -12.89 23.95
CA THR A 238 13.89 -13.56 23.02
C THR A 238 14.20 -14.99 23.50
N ALA A 239 14.57 -15.15 24.77
CA ALA A 239 14.83 -16.46 25.37
C ALA A 239 13.60 -17.37 25.31
N PHE A 240 12.40 -16.84 25.62
CA PHE A 240 11.15 -17.61 25.52
C PHE A 240 10.92 -18.18 24.11
N PHE A 241 11.11 -17.37 23.06
CA PHE A 241 10.91 -17.83 21.68
C PHE A 241 12.01 -18.79 21.20
N GLN A 242 13.24 -18.64 21.69
CA GLN A 242 14.33 -19.59 21.41
C GLN A 242 14.06 -20.97 22.04
N ILE A 243 13.57 -21.01 23.28
CA ILE A 243 13.16 -22.25 23.95
C ILE A 243 12.01 -22.93 23.19
N ASN A 244 11.06 -22.14 22.67
CA ASN A 244 9.86 -22.62 21.98
C ASN A 244 9.99 -22.58 20.46
N ASN A 245 11.04 -23.16 19.88
CA ASN A 245 11.38 -23.06 18.45
C ASN A 245 10.25 -23.37 17.43
N ARG A 246 9.22 -24.15 17.79
CA ARG A 246 8.07 -24.51 16.94
C ARG A 246 6.91 -23.51 16.97
N TRP A 247 7.03 -22.39 17.69
CA TRP A 247 5.95 -21.41 17.82
C TRP A 247 5.53 -20.78 16.47
N THR A 248 6.41 -20.80 15.47
CA THR A 248 6.17 -20.26 14.12
C THR A 248 5.57 -21.26 13.14
N ASP A 249 5.48 -22.56 13.50
CA ASP A 249 5.06 -23.62 12.59
C ASP A 249 3.62 -23.40 12.06
N GLY A 250 2.73 -22.93 12.93
CA GLY A 250 1.34 -22.57 12.55
C GLY A 250 1.31 -21.47 11.49
N THR A 251 2.09 -20.42 11.74
CA THR A 251 2.24 -19.26 10.85
C THR A 251 2.86 -19.65 9.51
N LYS A 252 3.93 -20.45 9.50
CA LYS A 252 4.57 -20.97 8.27
C LYS A 252 3.60 -21.80 7.43
N ARG A 253 2.76 -22.63 8.07
CA ARG A 253 1.70 -23.37 7.36
C ARG A 253 0.64 -22.43 6.79
N ALA A 254 0.27 -21.37 7.50
CA ALA A 254 -0.69 -20.39 7.03
C ALA A 254 -0.19 -19.61 5.80
N ILE A 255 1.09 -19.21 5.79
CA ILE A 255 1.73 -18.59 4.61
C ILE A 255 1.70 -19.55 3.42
N ARG A 256 2.17 -20.79 3.59
CA ARG A 256 2.13 -21.81 2.52
C ARG A 256 0.72 -22.01 1.97
N HIS A 257 -0.28 -22.00 2.85
CA HIS A 257 -1.67 -22.12 2.45
C HIS A 257 -2.16 -20.90 1.64
N ALA A 258 -1.93 -19.69 2.14
CA ALA A 258 -2.28 -18.48 1.42
C ALA A 258 -1.57 -18.39 0.05
N MET A 259 -0.29 -18.77 -0.03
CA MET A 259 0.46 -18.83 -1.29
C MET A 259 -0.11 -19.89 -2.25
N SER A 260 -0.55 -21.03 -1.75
CA SER A 260 -1.22 -22.04 -2.59
C SER A 260 -2.55 -21.53 -3.17
N PHE A 261 -3.29 -20.72 -2.41
CA PHE A 261 -4.50 -20.05 -2.88
C PHE A 261 -4.17 -19.00 -3.93
N ALA A 262 -3.20 -18.12 -3.64
CA ALA A 262 -2.74 -17.10 -4.57
C ALA A 262 -2.39 -17.70 -5.93
N ARG A 263 -1.56 -18.75 -5.92
CA ARG A 263 -1.17 -19.46 -7.14
C ARG A 263 -2.37 -20.07 -7.83
N ARG A 264 -3.11 -20.96 -7.14
CA ARG A 264 -4.19 -21.76 -7.76
C ARG A 264 -5.29 -20.89 -8.38
N TYR A 265 -5.75 -19.86 -7.67
CA TYR A 265 -6.82 -19.00 -8.16
C TYR A 265 -6.34 -18.07 -9.29
N ALA A 266 -5.06 -17.64 -9.27
CA ALA A 266 -4.47 -17.00 -10.45
C ALA A 266 -4.45 -17.95 -11.67
N GLU A 267 -4.10 -19.24 -11.50
CA GLU A 267 -4.17 -20.21 -12.63
C GLU A 267 -5.59 -20.40 -13.18
N GLN A 268 -6.61 -20.07 -12.40
CA GLN A 268 -8.02 -20.14 -12.78
C GLN A 268 -8.57 -18.80 -13.31
N GLY A 269 -7.75 -17.74 -13.33
CA GLY A 269 -8.17 -16.39 -13.71
C GLY A 269 -9.00 -15.65 -12.65
N ASP A 270 -9.09 -16.17 -11.42
CA ASP A 270 -9.77 -15.51 -10.29
C ASP A 270 -8.76 -14.69 -9.49
N TYR A 271 -8.51 -13.49 -9.99
CA TYR A 271 -7.54 -12.58 -9.41
C TYR A 271 -8.05 -11.86 -8.15
N GLU A 272 -9.36 -11.87 -7.88
CA GLU A 272 -9.90 -11.33 -6.62
C GLU A 272 -9.47 -12.20 -5.44
N VAL A 273 -9.63 -13.52 -5.57
CA VAL A 273 -9.18 -14.47 -4.55
C VAL A 273 -7.67 -14.52 -4.47
N SER A 274 -6.96 -14.46 -5.61
CA SER A 274 -5.50 -14.45 -5.62
C SER A 274 -4.93 -13.23 -4.87
N GLY A 275 -5.41 -12.03 -5.19
CA GLY A 275 -5.02 -10.80 -4.50
C GLY A 275 -5.38 -10.82 -3.01
N ALA A 276 -6.55 -11.32 -2.63
CA ALA A 276 -6.93 -11.47 -1.23
C ALA A 276 -6.01 -12.45 -0.47
N ALA A 277 -5.53 -13.50 -1.13
CA ALA A 277 -4.59 -14.45 -0.55
C ALA A 277 -3.20 -13.82 -0.32
N LEU A 278 -2.71 -13.04 -1.28
CA LEU A 278 -1.46 -12.28 -1.13
C LEU A 278 -1.56 -11.20 -0.04
N ASN A 279 -2.69 -10.50 0.05
CA ASN A 279 -2.96 -9.59 1.18
C ASN A 279 -2.99 -10.31 2.53
N SER A 280 -3.46 -11.56 2.55
CA SER A 280 -3.42 -12.39 3.76
C SER A 280 -1.98 -12.73 4.16
N VAL A 281 -1.08 -12.97 3.20
CA VAL A 281 0.36 -13.16 3.45
C VAL A 281 0.99 -11.93 4.12
N VAL A 282 0.69 -10.73 3.60
CA VAL A 282 1.14 -9.46 4.19
C VAL A 282 0.59 -9.31 5.62
N GLY A 283 -0.71 -9.58 5.81
CA GLY A 283 -1.37 -9.47 7.10
C GLY A 283 -0.92 -10.48 8.16
N ILE A 284 -0.44 -11.66 7.75
CA ILE A 284 0.21 -12.65 8.62
C ILE A 284 1.60 -12.16 9.04
N ASN A 285 2.38 -11.59 8.12
CA ASN A 285 3.70 -11.02 8.43
C ASN A 285 3.63 -9.86 9.42
N ALA A 286 2.66 -8.95 9.24
CA ALA A 286 2.41 -7.88 10.21
C ALA A 286 2.11 -8.44 11.61
N ALA A 287 1.24 -9.46 11.71
CA ALA A 287 0.93 -10.09 12.99
C ALA A 287 2.11 -10.82 13.62
N TYR A 288 3.02 -11.37 12.80
CA TYR A 288 4.25 -12.00 13.26
C TYR A 288 5.17 -10.97 13.91
N ILE A 289 5.39 -9.82 13.25
CA ILE A 289 6.21 -8.71 13.76
C ILE A 289 5.65 -8.19 15.08
N ASP A 290 4.34 -7.93 15.14
CA ASP A 290 3.66 -7.50 16.36
C ASP A 290 3.88 -8.49 17.53
N SER A 291 3.88 -9.80 17.22
CA SER A 291 4.05 -10.84 18.23
C SER A 291 5.48 -10.94 18.76
N LYS A 292 6.47 -10.74 17.88
CA LYS A 292 7.90 -10.75 18.23
C LYS A 292 8.30 -9.47 18.98
N GLY A 293 7.77 -8.31 18.61
CA GLY A 293 8.11 -7.02 19.21
C GLY A 293 9.61 -6.71 19.13
N LYS A 294 10.19 -6.18 20.22
CA LYS A 294 11.60 -5.74 20.36
C LYS A 294 12.66 -6.86 20.41
N THR A 295 12.41 -7.97 19.71
CA THR A 295 13.30 -9.15 19.68
C THR A 295 14.02 -9.33 18.35
N PHE A 296 13.92 -8.33 17.46
CA PHE A 296 14.65 -8.32 16.20
C PHE A 296 16.04 -7.70 16.37
N TYR A 297 17.03 -8.30 15.72
CA TYR A 297 18.40 -7.81 15.68
C TYR A 297 18.69 -7.30 14.28
N ALA A 298 19.29 -6.11 14.20
CA ALA A 298 19.72 -5.56 12.93
C ALA A 298 21.00 -6.27 12.48
N ASN A 299 21.23 -6.29 11.16
CA ASN A 299 22.47 -6.82 10.64
C ASN A 299 23.59 -5.81 10.88
N ASN A 300 24.75 -6.27 11.38
CA ASN A 300 25.92 -5.42 11.58
C ASN A 300 26.98 -5.79 10.53
N PRO A 301 27.44 -4.84 9.70
CA PRO A 301 28.46 -5.11 8.67
C PRO A 301 29.78 -5.69 9.20
N PHE A 302 30.09 -5.46 10.49
CA PHE A 302 31.36 -5.87 11.08
C PHE A 302 31.27 -7.15 11.93
N VAL A 303 30.06 -7.59 12.29
CA VAL A 303 29.85 -8.74 13.18
C VAL A 303 28.62 -9.53 12.73
N ASP A 304 28.84 -10.77 12.31
CA ASP A 304 27.76 -11.70 11.99
C ASP A 304 26.99 -12.07 13.26
N ASN A 305 25.74 -11.62 13.34
CA ASN A 305 24.84 -12.00 14.41
C ASN A 305 23.88 -13.09 13.89
N PRO A 306 23.93 -14.33 14.40
CA PRO A 306 23.02 -15.39 13.95
C PRO A 306 21.54 -15.08 14.21
N LEU A 307 21.23 -14.11 15.08
CA LEU A 307 19.87 -13.64 15.37
C LEU A 307 19.38 -12.52 14.43
N SER A 308 20.24 -12.00 13.54
CA SER A 308 19.84 -10.97 12.56
C SER A 308 19.03 -11.56 11.40
N SER A 309 19.23 -12.84 11.09
CA SER A 309 18.47 -13.55 10.06
C SER A 309 17.23 -14.22 10.65
N ASP A 310 16.09 -14.08 9.96
CA ASP A 310 14.85 -14.77 10.35
C ASP A 310 14.34 -15.63 9.20
N SER A 311 14.36 -16.95 9.41
CA SER A 311 13.90 -17.94 8.43
C SER A 311 12.45 -17.70 7.97
N PHE A 312 11.59 -17.12 8.81
CA PHE A 312 10.19 -16.89 8.47
C PHE A 312 10.03 -15.87 7.33
N PHE A 313 10.81 -14.79 7.35
CA PHE A 313 10.76 -13.77 6.30
C PHE A 313 11.39 -14.29 5.00
N ASN A 314 12.51 -15.02 5.10
CA ASN A 314 13.15 -15.65 3.95
C ASN A 314 12.21 -16.65 3.26
N ASP A 315 11.56 -17.54 4.04
CA ASP A 315 10.57 -18.50 3.53
C ASP A 315 9.41 -17.77 2.80
N THR A 316 8.93 -16.66 3.37
CA THR A 316 7.84 -15.86 2.78
C THR A 316 8.26 -15.21 1.46
N LEU A 317 9.39 -14.52 1.45
CA LEU A 317 9.89 -13.82 0.26
C LEU A 317 10.24 -14.81 -0.86
N GLU A 318 10.75 -15.99 -0.50
CA GLU A 318 11.03 -17.07 -1.45
C GLU A 318 9.76 -17.62 -2.08
N HIS A 319 8.68 -17.79 -1.32
CA HIS A 319 7.39 -18.15 -1.91
C HIS A 319 6.85 -17.09 -2.86
N LEU A 320 6.99 -15.80 -2.54
CA LEU A 320 6.58 -14.72 -3.44
C LEU A 320 7.45 -14.69 -4.70
N ARG A 321 8.76 -14.91 -4.59
CA ARG A 321 9.69 -15.02 -5.72
C ARG A 321 9.26 -16.14 -6.67
N GLN A 322 8.96 -17.32 -6.13
CA GLN A 322 8.48 -18.46 -6.91
C GLN A 322 7.11 -18.19 -7.56
N ASN A 323 6.22 -17.46 -6.89
CA ASN A 323 4.92 -17.08 -7.45
C ASN A 323 5.09 -16.11 -8.63
N ALA A 324 5.96 -15.09 -8.49
CA ALA A 324 6.28 -14.17 -9.57
C ALA A 324 6.90 -14.91 -10.77
N GLN A 325 7.86 -15.81 -10.53
CA GLN A 325 8.44 -16.64 -11.59
C GLN A 325 7.41 -17.52 -12.30
N SER A 326 6.44 -18.06 -11.57
CA SER A 326 5.35 -18.84 -12.15
C SER A 326 4.40 -17.98 -13.00
N GLY A 327 4.19 -16.72 -12.61
CA GLY A 327 3.45 -15.73 -13.41
C GLY A 327 4.20 -15.36 -14.69
N ILE A 328 5.50 -15.07 -14.59
CA ILE A 328 6.38 -14.75 -15.72
C ILE A 328 6.40 -15.89 -16.74
N ALA A 329 6.56 -17.13 -16.29
CA ALA A 329 6.57 -18.31 -17.17
C ALA A 329 5.27 -18.47 -17.97
N ARG A 330 4.14 -18.00 -17.42
CA ARG A 330 2.81 -18.06 -18.05
C ARG A 330 2.42 -16.75 -18.75
N ARG A 331 3.24 -15.70 -18.64
CA ARG A 331 2.93 -14.33 -19.08
C ARG A 331 1.60 -13.82 -18.49
N ASP A 332 1.34 -14.16 -17.24
CA ASP A 332 0.18 -13.70 -16.50
C ASP A 332 0.53 -12.37 -15.80
N GLU A 333 0.30 -11.26 -16.50
CA GLU A 333 0.66 -9.92 -16.03
C GLU A 333 -0.02 -9.57 -14.70
N GLN A 334 -1.30 -9.92 -14.55
CA GLN A 334 -2.08 -9.62 -13.36
C GLN A 334 -1.56 -10.39 -12.12
N GLN A 335 -1.17 -11.65 -12.27
CA GLN A 335 -0.53 -12.39 -11.18
C GLN A 335 0.82 -11.77 -10.79
N ILE A 336 1.61 -11.34 -11.77
CA ILE A 336 2.92 -10.72 -11.50
C ILE A 336 2.71 -9.42 -10.74
N GLU A 337 1.86 -8.51 -11.23
CA GLU A 337 1.54 -7.24 -10.58
C GLU A 337 1.07 -7.43 -9.13
N GLN A 338 0.12 -8.33 -8.87
CA GLN A 338 -0.34 -8.61 -7.50
C GLN A 338 0.78 -9.12 -6.61
N THR A 339 1.71 -9.92 -7.16
CA THR A 339 2.88 -10.42 -6.42
C THR A 339 3.87 -9.29 -6.10
N LEU A 340 4.13 -8.39 -7.07
CA LEU A 340 4.97 -7.21 -6.87
C LEU A 340 4.36 -6.28 -5.81
N GLN A 341 3.05 -6.04 -5.86
CA GLN A 341 2.32 -5.26 -4.86
C GLN A 341 2.44 -5.88 -3.46
N ALA A 342 2.37 -7.21 -3.36
CA ALA A 342 2.56 -7.92 -2.09
C ALA A 342 3.99 -7.75 -1.54
N MET A 343 5.02 -7.85 -2.40
CA MET A 343 6.41 -7.59 -2.00
C MET A 343 6.61 -6.14 -1.54
N ALA A 344 6.08 -5.16 -2.27
CA ALA A 344 6.13 -3.74 -1.89
C ALA A 344 5.39 -3.47 -0.57
N ALA A 345 4.24 -4.13 -0.34
CA ALA A 345 3.52 -4.06 0.92
C ALA A 345 4.34 -4.66 2.09
N LEU A 346 5.10 -5.74 1.84
CA LEU A 346 6.01 -6.29 2.83
C LEU A 346 7.16 -5.35 3.17
N VAL A 347 7.72 -4.58 2.22
CA VAL A 347 8.71 -3.53 2.53
C VAL A 347 8.18 -2.58 3.60
N ARG A 348 6.93 -2.10 3.43
CA ARG A 348 6.27 -1.21 4.38
C ARG A 348 6.03 -1.86 5.74
N VAL A 349 5.62 -3.13 5.76
CA VAL A 349 5.41 -3.89 6.99
C VAL A 349 6.74 -4.12 7.74
N TYR A 350 7.82 -4.42 7.02
CA TYR A 350 9.14 -4.67 7.61
C TYR A 350 9.85 -3.40 8.08
N LEU A 351 9.53 -2.23 7.51
CA LEU A 351 9.98 -0.94 8.04
C LEU A 351 9.48 -0.68 9.47
N GLY A 352 8.30 -1.23 9.81
CA GLY A 352 7.72 -1.16 11.15
C GLY A 352 8.40 -2.06 12.20
N ILE A 353 9.43 -2.83 11.81
CA ILE A 353 10.19 -3.65 12.76
C ILE A 353 10.98 -2.75 13.72
N ASP A 354 10.77 -2.99 15.01
CA ASP A 354 11.52 -2.37 16.10
C ASP A 354 12.75 -3.22 16.43
N TYR A 355 13.92 -2.74 16.01
CA TYR A 355 15.22 -3.35 16.27
C TYR A 355 15.83 -2.92 17.62
N SER A 356 15.06 -2.23 18.46
CA SER A 356 15.48 -1.76 19.80
C SER A 356 16.66 -0.78 19.78
N SER A 357 16.98 -0.22 18.62
CA SER A 357 17.98 0.82 18.41
C SER A 357 17.47 1.82 17.35
N PRO A 358 17.51 3.14 17.61
CA PRO A 358 17.13 4.17 16.65
C PRO A 358 18.01 4.18 15.39
N TYR A 359 19.25 3.69 15.49
CA TYR A 359 20.26 3.70 14.42
C TYR A 359 20.41 2.34 13.73
N ALA A 360 19.53 1.38 14.04
CA ALA A 360 19.56 0.06 13.43
C ALA A 360 19.22 0.12 11.93
N SER A 361 20.02 -0.58 11.12
CA SER A 361 19.71 -0.78 9.70
C SER A 361 18.37 -1.50 9.55
N LYS A 362 17.57 -1.07 8.56
CA LYS A 362 16.27 -1.68 8.26
C LYS A 362 16.44 -2.91 7.35
N SER A 363 17.31 -3.84 7.76
CA SER A 363 17.80 -4.96 6.94
C SER A 363 16.68 -5.80 6.32
N HIS A 364 15.62 -6.12 7.07
CA HIS A 364 14.51 -6.92 6.55
C HIS A 364 13.70 -6.17 5.46
N ALA A 365 13.52 -4.86 5.60
CA ALA A 365 12.84 -4.05 4.59
C ALA A 365 13.68 -3.94 3.32
N GLN A 366 14.99 -3.75 3.47
CA GLN A 366 15.95 -3.76 2.36
C GLN A 366 15.97 -5.12 1.64
N LEU A 367 15.90 -6.23 2.38
CA LEU A 367 15.79 -7.57 1.80
C LEU A 367 14.52 -7.70 0.94
N ALA A 368 13.36 -7.31 1.47
CA ALA A 368 12.12 -7.33 0.70
C ALA A 368 12.18 -6.43 -0.54
N ALA A 369 12.81 -5.27 -0.44
CA ALA A 369 13.04 -4.36 -1.57
C ALA A 369 13.95 -4.99 -2.64
N GLY A 370 15.00 -5.73 -2.23
CA GLY A 370 15.85 -6.49 -3.13
C GLY A 370 15.08 -7.60 -3.86
N TYR A 371 14.18 -8.31 -3.17
CA TYR A 371 13.29 -9.30 -3.80
C TYR A 371 12.35 -8.65 -4.81
N LEU A 372 11.75 -7.51 -4.47
CA LEU A 372 10.91 -6.73 -5.39
C LEU A 372 11.70 -6.33 -6.65
N ALA A 373 12.86 -5.70 -6.47
CA ALA A 373 13.69 -5.25 -7.60
C ALA A 373 14.14 -6.41 -8.49
N SER A 374 14.53 -7.53 -7.89
CA SER A 374 14.90 -8.74 -8.63
C SER A 374 13.72 -9.32 -9.41
N ALA A 375 12.51 -9.29 -8.84
CA ALA A 375 11.31 -9.76 -9.52
C ALA A 375 10.93 -8.87 -10.71
N VAL A 376 11.01 -7.54 -10.57
CA VAL A 376 10.78 -6.62 -11.70
C VAL A 376 11.84 -6.80 -12.78
N GLN A 377 13.12 -6.93 -12.40
CA GLN A 377 14.21 -7.17 -13.34
C GLN A 377 14.00 -8.46 -14.14
N ALA A 378 13.45 -9.51 -13.51
CA ALA A 378 13.16 -10.76 -14.19
C ALA A 378 12.05 -10.67 -15.26
N VAL A 379 11.22 -9.61 -15.24
CA VAL A 379 10.16 -9.37 -16.25
C VAL A 379 10.73 -8.82 -17.55
N VAL A 380 11.85 -8.09 -17.51
CA VAL A 380 12.46 -7.38 -18.65
C VAL A 380 12.54 -8.20 -19.95
N PRO A 381 13.03 -9.45 -19.97
CA PRO A 381 13.17 -10.21 -21.22
C PRO A 381 11.84 -10.70 -21.82
N HIS A 382 10.70 -10.53 -21.13
CA HIS A 382 9.46 -11.24 -21.47
C HIS A 382 8.40 -10.43 -22.22
N GLY A 383 8.62 -9.14 -22.51
CA GLY A 383 7.67 -8.40 -23.35
C GLY A 383 6.55 -7.66 -22.62
N MET A 384 6.54 -7.61 -21.28
CA MET A 384 5.42 -7.11 -20.46
C MET A 384 5.66 -5.67 -19.97
N ALA A 385 5.41 -4.67 -20.82
CA ALA A 385 5.72 -3.26 -20.52
C ALA A 385 4.88 -2.67 -19.37
N ASP A 386 3.59 -3.02 -19.29
CA ASP A 386 2.69 -2.53 -18.23
C ASP A 386 3.14 -3.00 -16.84
N VAL A 387 3.57 -4.26 -16.75
CA VAL A 387 4.15 -4.83 -15.52
C VAL A 387 5.43 -4.10 -15.12
N LEU A 388 6.27 -3.67 -16.07
CA LEU A 388 7.47 -2.90 -15.79
C LEU A 388 7.16 -1.48 -15.30
N LEU A 389 6.13 -0.83 -15.88
CA LEU A 389 5.66 0.47 -15.43
C LEU A 389 5.19 0.41 -13.98
N GLU A 390 4.33 -0.55 -13.64
CA GLU A 390 3.86 -0.74 -12.26
C GLU A 390 5.00 -1.16 -11.34
N GLY A 391 5.90 -2.04 -11.81
CA GLY A 391 7.09 -2.45 -11.07
C GLY A 391 8.00 -1.28 -10.69
N GLN A 392 8.25 -0.34 -11.62
CA GLN A 392 9.02 0.87 -11.34
C GLN A 392 8.34 1.78 -10.32
N ARG A 393 7.01 1.98 -10.43
CA ARG A 393 6.25 2.74 -9.43
C ARG A 393 6.35 2.14 -8.04
N LEU A 394 6.22 0.82 -7.93
CA LEU A 394 6.32 0.11 -6.66
C LEU A 394 7.74 0.19 -6.06
N MET A 395 8.79 0.11 -6.89
CA MET A 395 10.18 0.30 -6.44
C MET A 395 10.42 1.75 -5.98
N GLY A 396 9.95 2.75 -6.74
CA GLY A 396 10.07 4.16 -6.38
C GLY A 396 9.36 4.48 -5.06
N GLN A 397 8.12 4.02 -4.89
CA GLN A 397 7.40 4.14 -3.62
C GLN A 397 8.12 3.43 -2.47
N SER A 398 8.68 2.24 -2.70
CA SER A 398 9.45 1.51 -1.68
C SER A 398 10.70 2.27 -1.25
N ALA A 399 11.42 2.87 -2.20
CA ALA A 399 12.58 3.73 -1.93
C ALA A 399 12.19 4.98 -1.14
N GLN A 400 11.07 5.63 -1.45
CA GLN A 400 10.54 6.75 -0.67
C GLN A 400 10.21 6.34 0.78
N TYR A 401 9.60 5.18 0.99
CA TYR A 401 9.33 4.68 2.34
C TYR A 401 10.61 4.38 3.13
N LEU A 402 11.63 3.81 2.46
CA LEU A 402 12.94 3.57 3.05
C LEU A 402 13.62 4.88 3.45
N LEU A 403 13.65 5.87 2.56
CA LEU A 403 14.21 7.20 2.84
C LEU A 403 13.54 7.89 4.04
N ALA A 404 12.22 7.74 4.18
CA ALA A 404 11.47 8.35 5.27
C ALA A 404 11.69 7.70 6.65
N HIS A 405 12.16 6.44 6.72
CA HIS A 405 12.23 5.65 7.95
C HIS A 405 13.60 5.00 8.22
N GLY A 406 14.57 5.16 7.32
CA GLY A 406 15.87 4.51 7.32
C GLY A 406 17.01 5.47 6.99
N ASP A 407 18.15 4.90 6.60
CA ASP A 407 19.31 5.68 6.16
C ASP A 407 19.13 6.09 4.68
N PRO A 408 19.46 7.32 4.27
CA PRO A 408 19.35 7.75 2.87
C PRO A 408 20.08 6.83 1.89
N ASN A 409 21.18 6.20 2.32
CA ASN A 409 21.99 5.34 1.47
C ASN A 409 21.28 4.01 1.14
N ASP A 410 20.23 3.65 1.89
CA ASP A 410 19.47 2.43 1.69
C ASP A 410 18.68 2.41 0.36
N ILE A 411 18.51 3.57 -0.28
CA ILE A 411 17.77 3.67 -1.55
C ILE A 411 18.64 3.40 -2.78
N ALA A 412 19.97 3.40 -2.64
CA ALA A 412 20.91 3.33 -3.77
C ALA A 412 20.68 2.09 -4.66
N THR A 413 20.46 0.91 -4.05
CA THR A 413 20.18 -0.31 -4.82
C THR A 413 18.86 -0.22 -5.59
N LEU A 414 17.84 0.46 -5.06
CA LEU A 414 16.58 0.64 -5.77
C LEU A 414 16.70 1.65 -6.90
N SER A 415 17.43 2.77 -6.70
CA SER A 415 17.65 3.76 -7.76
C SER A 415 18.42 3.16 -8.94
N GLU A 416 19.46 2.36 -8.66
CA GLU A 416 20.24 1.66 -9.69
C GLU A 416 19.34 0.74 -10.51
N LYS A 417 18.49 -0.06 -9.85
CA LYS A 417 17.58 -1.00 -10.53
C LYS A 417 16.51 -0.28 -11.34
N ILE A 418 15.97 0.83 -10.84
CA ILE A 418 15.05 1.69 -11.59
C ILE A 418 15.72 2.20 -12.87
N ALA A 419 16.95 2.71 -12.77
CA ALA A 419 17.70 3.22 -13.92
C ALA A 419 17.98 2.12 -14.96
N LEU A 420 18.46 0.95 -14.53
CA LEU A 420 18.71 -0.17 -15.44
C LEU A 420 17.44 -0.62 -16.19
N ILE A 421 16.28 -0.63 -15.53
CA ILE A 421 15.01 -0.94 -16.18
C ILE A 421 14.56 0.20 -17.10
N ALA A 422 14.79 1.46 -16.72
CA ALA A 422 14.48 2.61 -17.55
C ALA A 422 15.26 2.59 -18.88
N CYS A 423 16.47 2.02 -18.91
CA CYS A 423 17.26 1.86 -20.12
C CYS A 423 16.61 0.93 -21.17
N THR A 424 15.59 0.14 -20.83
CA THR A 424 14.92 -0.77 -21.78
C THR A 424 14.25 -0.03 -22.95
N GLY A 425 13.78 1.21 -22.73
CA GLY A 425 13.23 2.05 -23.80
C GLY A 425 14.25 2.53 -24.83
N CYS A 426 15.56 2.39 -24.55
CA CYS A 426 16.59 2.62 -25.56
C CYS A 426 16.59 1.51 -26.63
N ALA A 427 16.25 0.28 -26.23
CA ALA A 427 16.29 -0.88 -27.12
C ALA A 427 14.97 -1.09 -27.88
N LYS A 428 13.83 -0.69 -27.32
CA LYS A 428 12.50 -0.85 -27.92
C LYS A 428 11.64 0.38 -27.73
N GLU A 429 10.99 0.82 -28.82
CA GLU A 429 10.12 1.99 -28.82
C GLU A 429 8.90 1.84 -27.89
N ASP A 430 8.28 0.66 -27.85
CA ASP A 430 7.15 0.36 -26.95
C ASP A 430 7.50 0.48 -25.45
N TYR A 431 8.80 0.51 -25.12
CA TYR A 431 9.32 0.59 -23.76
C TYR A 431 9.75 2.00 -23.38
N ARG A 432 9.67 2.99 -24.29
CA ARG A 432 9.96 4.39 -23.95
C ARG A 432 9.10 4.94 -22.80
N PRO A 433 7.81 4.55 -22.63
CA PRO A 433 7.07 4.90 -21.43
C PRO A 433 7.73 4.40 -20.12
N VAL A 434 8.40 3.23 -20.15
CA VAL A 434 9.17 2.69 -19.02
C VAL A 434 10.40 3.54 -18.73
N THR A 435 11.01 4.16 -19.75
CA THR A 435 12.07 5.15 -19.54
C THR A 435 11.54 6.39 -18.82
N MET A 436 10.42 6.95 -19.27
CA MET A 436 9.83 8.14 -18.67
C MET A 436 9.36 7.91 -17.23
N GLU A 437 8.75 6.75 -16.95
CA GLU A 437 8.38 6.38 -15.58
C GLU A 437 9.63 6.24 -14.71
N GLY A 438 10.70 5.61 -15.19
CA GLY A 438 11.98 5.53 -14.48
C GLY A 438 12.58 6.90 -14.17
N MET A 439 12.60 7.81 -15.14
CA MET A 439 13.04 9.20 -14.95
C MET A 439 12.15 9.95 -13.95
N THR A 440 10.84 9.67 -13.93
CA THR A 440 9.90 10.22 -12.95
C THR A 440 10.24 9.74 -11.54
N GLN A 441 10.52 8.45 -11.36
CA GLN A 441 10.90 7.91 -10.06
C GLN A 441 12.26 8.42 -9.58
N LEU A 442 13.25 8.55 -10.46
CA LEU A 442 14.54 9.15 -10.12
C LEU A 442 14.40 10.63 -9.73
N ALA A 443 13.61 11.42 -10.47
CA ALA A 443 13.30 12.80 -10.13
C ALA A 443 12.61 12.92 -8.76
N ASN A 444 11.68 12.01 -8.45
CA ASN A 444 11.02 11.95 -7.14
C ASN A 444 12.03 11.67 -6.03
N LEU A 445 12.92 10.68 -6.20
CA LEU A 445 13.95 10.36 -5.22
C LEU A 445 14.93 11.50 -4.99
N THR A 446 15.39 12.17 -6.05
CA THR A 446 16.22 13.38 -5.93
C THR A 446 15.52 14.45 -5.10
N PHE A 447 14.25 14.74 -5.40
CA PHE A 447 13.52 15.76 -4.66
C PHE A 447 13.26 15.39 -3.19
N ASP A 448 12.98 14.11 -2.92
CA ASP A 448 12.72 13.63 -1.57
C ASP A 448 14.00 13.59 -0.72
N LEU A 449 15.17 13.28 -1.32
CA LEU A 449 16.49 13.39 -0.68
C LEU A 449 16.79 14.83 -0.24
N LEU A 450 16.47 15.81 -1.08
CA LEU A 450 16.69 17.21 -0.73
C LEU A 450 15.86 17.65 0.49
N ARG A 451 14.69 17.04 0.67
CA ARG A 451 13.74 17.34 1.75
C ARG A 451 13.91 16.45 2.98
N SER A 452 14.83 15.49 2.96
CA SER A 452 14.98 14.56 4.09
C SER A 452 15.66 15.26 5.27
N GLY A 453 15.20 14.94 6.49
CA GLY A 453 15.83 15.40 7.74
C GLY A 453 17.06 14.58 8.16
N SER A 454 17.56 13.71 7.28
CA SER A 454 18.67 12.79 7.54
C SER A 454 20.03 13.49 7.54
N ARG A 455 20.98 13.02 8.35
CA ARG A 455 22.24 13.72 8.64
C ARG A 455 23.23 13.77 7.47
N ASP A 456 23.26 12.76 6.59
CA ASP A 456 24.09 12.76 5.38
C ASP A 456 23.37 12.12 4.18
N ILE A 457 23.33 12.84 3.06
CA ILE A 457 22.71 12.40 1.80
C ILE A 457 23.73 12.32 0.66
N HIS A 458 25.00 12.66 0.89
CA HIS A 458 25.98 12.88 -0.17
C HIS A 458 26.15 11.65 -1.07
N PHE A 459 26.31 10.46 -0.47
CA PHE A 459 26.42 9.21 -1.22
C PHE A 459 25.13 8.90 -2.00
N ALA A 460 23.98 8.92 -1.35
CA ALA A 460 22.68 8.63 -1.98
C ALA A 460 22.38 9.56 -3.16
N VAL A 461 22.65 10.85 -3.02
CA VAL A 461 22.49 11.83 -4.11
C VAL A 461 23.46 11.55 -5.25
N GLY A 462 24.71 11.20 -4.93
CA GLY A 462 25.71 10.84 -5.94
C GLY A 462 25.33 9.58 -6.74
N GLU A 463 24.74 8.57 -6.10
CA GLU A 463 24.20 7.37 -6.77
C GLU A 463 23.04 7.73 -7.69
N VAL A 464 22.01 8.43 -7.19
CA VAL A 464 20.84 8.82 -8.01
C VAL A 464 21.27 9.69 -9.20
N ARG A 465 22.25 10.58 -9.03
CA ARG A 465 22.78 11.38 -10.15
C ARG A 465 23.47 10.51 -11.20
N ARG A 466 24.27 9.53 -10.78
CA ARG A 466 24.90 8.56 -11.69
C ARG A 466 23.85 7.74 -12.46
N ASP A 467 22.79 7.34 -11.77
CA ASP A 467 21.66 6.62 -12.35
C ASP A 467 20.94 7.45 -13.43
N VAL A 468 20.63 8.70 -13.14
CA VAL A 468 20.03 9.64 -14.11
C VAL A 468 20.95 9.85 -15.31
N ALA A 469 22.26 10.01 -15.07
CA ALA A 469 23.24 10.18 -16.13
C ALA A 469 23.32 8.94 -17.03
N LEU A 470 23.29 7.74 -16.45
CA LEU A 470 23.30 6.47 -17.20
C LEU A 470 22.11 6.39 -18.15
N VAL A 471 20.89 6.62 -17.66
CA VAL A 471 19.67 6.57 -18.48
C VAL A 471 19.75 7.62 -19.59
N SER A 472 20.12 8.86 -19.25
CA SER A 472 20.16 9.96 -20.21
C SER A 472 21.18 9.73 -21.32
N LYS A 473 22.42 9.30 -20.98
CA LYS A 473 23.46 8.99 -21.96
C LYS A 473 23.08 7.86 -22.89
N LEU A 474 22.48 6.79 -22.36
CA LEU A 474 22.06 5.67 -23.19
C LEU A 474 20.90 6.05 -24.10
N PHE A 475 19.94 6.82 -23.58
CA PHE A 475 18.75 7.24 -24.33
C PHE A 475 19.07 8.23 -25.45
N LEU A 476 20.11 9.06 -25.31
CA LEU A 476 20.59 9.96 -26.37
C LEU A 476 21.08 9.25 -27.65
N ASN A 477 21.33 7.94 -27.59
CA ASN A 477 21.64 7.13 -28.78
C ASN A 477 20.40 6.74 -29.58
N VAL A 478 19.19 6.98 -29.06
CA VAL A 478 17.95 6.72 -29.78
C VAL A 478 17.79 7.79 -30.88
N PRO A 479 17.37 7.41 -32.11
CA PRO A 479 17.10 8.39 -33.14
C PRO A 479 16.04 9.39 -32.69
N ASP A 480 16.36 10.67 -32.76
CA ASP A 480 15.43 11.76 -32.43
C ASP A 480 15.28 12.69 -33.62
N THR A 481 14.07 13.21 -33.80
CA THR A 481 13.76 14.19 -34.82
C THR A 481 13.07 15.38 -34.18
N PRO A 482 13.19 16.60 -34.73
CA PRO A 482 12.53 17.78 -34.20
C PRO A 482 11.03 17.61 -33.93
N LEU A 483 10.35 16.82 -34.77
CA LEU A 483 8.92 16.53 -34.66
C LEU A 483 8.61 15.47 -33.59
N SER A 484 9.47 14.46 -33.43
CA SER A 484 9.29 13.40 -32.43
C SER A 484 9.64 13.89 -31.03
N ASN A 485 10.67 14.74 -30.91
CA ASN A 485 11.17 15.31 -29.66
C ASN A 485 11.26 14.27 -28.52
N SER A 486 11.72 13.06 -28.87
CA SER A 486 11.68 11.88 -28.01
C SER A 486 12.54 12.09 -26.77
N HIS A 487 13.75 12.63 -26.94
CA HIS A 487 14.67 12.84 -25.82
C HIS A 487 14.06 13.77 -24.76
N SER A 488 13.59 14.95 -25.18
CA SER A 488 12.95 15.92 -24.28
C SER A 488 11.67 15.38 -23.64
N THR A 489 10.90 14.56 -24.37
CA THR A 489 9.67 13.96 -23.84
C THR A 489 9.95 12.93 -22.75
N PHE A 490 10.82 11.95 -23.02
CA PHE A 490 11.04 10.82 -22.10
C PHE A 490 12.04 11.13 -20.98
N LEU A 491 12.98 12.07 -21.18
CA LEU A 491 13.87 12.59 -20.12
C LEU A 491 13.27 13.79 -19.36
N GLY A 492 12.14 14.31 -19.85
CA GLY A 492 11.45 15.49 -19.36
C GLY A 492 11.08 15.50 -17.88
N PRO A 493 10.69 14.38 -17.23
CA PRO A 493 10.40 14.39 -15.79
C PRO A 493 11.53 14.94 -14.92
N TYR A 494 12.79 14.76 -15.35
CA TYR A 494 13.96 15.29 -14.65
C TYR A 494 14.44 16.63 -15.24
N TYR A 495 14.56 16.72 -16.56
CA TYR A 495 15.25 17.84 -17.23
C TYR A 495 14.33 18.90 -17.84
N SER A 496 13.04 18.62 -18.02
CA SER A 496 12.16 19.54 -18.75
C SER A 496 12.08 20.89 -18.05
N SER A 497 12.30 21.92 -18.84
CA SER A 497 12.19 23.32 -18.40
C SER A 497 10.79 23.92 -18.60
N THR A 498 9.92 23.20 -19.32
CA THR A 498 8.57 23.67 -19.69
C THR A 498 7.47 22.94 -18.92
N SER A 499 7.76 21.77 -18.36
CA SER A 499 6.80 20.99 -17.58
C SER A 499 6.68 21.49 -16.14
N MET A 500 5.44 21.71 -15.68
CA MET A 500 5.13 22.02 -14.28
C MET A 500 5.45 20.90 -13.31
N GLN A 501 5.54 19.67 -13.80
CA GLN A 501 5.75 18.47 -12.98
C GLN A 501 7.22 18.04 -12.92
N SER A 502 8.11 18.71 -13.68
CA SER A 502 9.53 18.36 -13.70
C SER A 502 10.23 18.64 -12.38
N LEU A 503 11.39 18.00 -12.17
CA LEU A 503 12.25 18.29 -11.03
C LEU A 503 12.58 19.79 -10.93
N ARG A 504 12.94 20.45 -12.05
CA ARG A 504 13.27 21.88 -12.07
C ARG A 504 12.11 22.76 -11.53
N SER A 505 10.89 22.51 -11.98
CA SER A 505 9.70 23.25 -11.51
C SER A 505 9.51 23.07 -10.00
N ARG A 506 9.65 21.84 -9.50
CA ARG A 506 9.54 21.53 -8.08
C ARG A 506 10.65 22.17 -7.25
N LEU A 507 11.89 22.18 -7.75
CA LEU A 507 13.02 22.86 -7.11
C LEU A 507 12.81 24.38 -7.05
N THR A 508 12.22 24.97 -8.10
CA THR A 508 11.85 26.39 -8.11
C THR A 508 10.86 26.71 -7.00
N ALA A 509 9.81 25.89 -6.86
CA ALA A 509 8.83 26.05 -5.78
C ALA A 509 9.48 25.89 -4.39
N LEU A 510 10.41 24.95 -4.24
CA LEU A 510 11.16 24.74 -3.00
C LEU A 510 12.05 25.95 -2.67
N ALA A 511 12.78 26.48 -3.65
CA ALA A 511 13.64 27.66 -3.49
C ALA A 511 12.84 28.90 -3.07
N ASN A 512 11.64 29.08 -3.62
CA ASN A 512 10.72 30.14 -3.21
C ASN A 512 10.31 29.99 -1.74
N ALA A 513 9.93 28.78 -1.32
CA ALA A 513 9.57 28.50 0.07
C ALA A 513 10.76 28.73 1.03
N ILE A 514 11.98 28.39 0.62
CA ILE A 514 13.20 28.65 1.40
C ILE A 514 13.49 30.15 1.50
N SER A 515 13.28 30.90 0.42
CA SER A 515 13.51 32.35 0.38
C SER A 515 12.56 33.12 1.31
N GLU A 516 11.36 32.59 1.54
CA GLU A 516 10.37 33.13 2.48
C GLU A 516 10.57 32.65 3.93
N ALA A 517 11.48 31.70 4.18
CA ALA A 517 11.71 31.14 5.50
C ALA A 517 12.42 32.14 6.43
N GLN A 518 12.06 32.08 7.72
CA GLN A 518 12.73 32.89 8.76
C GLN A 518 14.20 32.45 8.94
N PRO A 519 15.10 33.36 9.35
CA PRO A 519 16.53 33.05 9.51
C PRO A 519 16.83 31.83 10.41
N ASP A 520 16.04 31.68 11.48
CA ASP A 520 16.22 30.63 12.49
C ASP A 520 15.50 29.31 12.14
N ASN A 521 14.98 29.16 10.92
CA ASN A 521 14.27 27.95 10.51
C ASN A 521 15.26 26.79 10.27
N THR A 522 15.30 25.86 11.23
CA THR A 522 16.18 24.67 11.21
C THR A 522 15.90 23.74 10.04
N ASP A 523 14.64 23.62 9.62
CA ASP A 523 14.26 22.76 8.50
C ASP A 523 14.75 23.36 7.18
N ALA A 524 14.58 24.68 7.00
CA ALA A 524 15.10 25.40 5.84
C ALA A 524 16.63 25.29 5.77
N GLN A 525 17.34 25.48 6.89
CA GLN A 525 18.79 25.28 6.97
C GLN A 525 19.22 23.86 6.60
N SER A 526 18.47 22.84 7.03
CA SER A 526 18.77 21.45 6.68
C SER A 526 18.60 21.20 5.17
N VAL A 527 17.52 21.72 4.59
CA VAL A 527 17.27 21.61 3.15
C VAL A 527 18.33 22.37 2.34
N ILE A 528 18.77 23.55 2.80
CA ILE A 528 19.85 24.31 2.16
C ILE A 528 21.15 23.48 2.08
N ARG A 529 21.55 22.86 3.20
CA ARG A 529 22.73 21.96 3.24
C ARG A 529 22.56 20.75 2.32
N ASN A 530 21.35 20.21 2.22
CA ASN A 530 21.07 19.11 1.30
C ASN A 530 21.17 19.55 -0.17
N ILE A 531 20.70 20.76 -0.52
CA ILE A 531 20.83 21.34 -1.86
C ILE A 531 22.30 21.58 -2.20
N GLU A 532 23.10 22.09 -1.25
CA GLU A 532 24.55 22.25 -1.40
C GLU A 532 25.21 20.90 -1.75
N ARG A 533 24.96 19.86 -0.95
CA ARG A 533 25.49 18.50 -1.20
C ARG A 533 25.04 17.92 -2.54
N TRP A 534 23.82 18.24 -2.98
CA TRP A 534 23.33 17.83 -4.30
C TRP A 534 23.94 18.60 -5.45
N ALA A 535 24.27 19.88 -5.25
CA ALA A 535 24.93 20.70 -6.26
C ALA A 535 26.41 20.33 -6.43
N ASP A 536 27.04 19.78 -5.41
CA ASP A 536 28.43 19.34 -5.47
C ASP A 536 28.64 18.26 -6.54
N GLY A 537 29.54 18.54 -7.49
CA GLY A 537 29.83 17.69 -8.65
C GLY A 537 28.77 17.69 -9.77
N LEU A 538 27.66 18.44 -9.64
CA LEU A 538 26.58 18.46 -10.63
C LEU A 538 27.09 18.89 -12.02
N TYR A 539 27.94 19.92 -12.06
CA TYR A 539 28.52 20.47 -13.29
C TYR A 539 29.23 19.45 -14.18
N GLN A 540 29.82 18.39 -13.61
CA GLN A 540 30.53 17.36 -14.39
C GLN A 540 29.54 16.55 -15.23
N THR A 541 28.49 16.05 -14.57
CA THR A 541 27.43 15.27 -15.21
C THR A 541 26.70 16.09 -16.28
N GLU A 542 26.31 17.32 -15.95
CA GLU A 542 25.55 18.16 -16.88
C GLU A 542 26.38 18.60 -18.09
N LYS A 543 27.67 18.89 -17.90
CA LYS A 543 28.60 19.15 -19.01
C LYS A 543 28.64 17.98 -19.99
N GLU A 544 28.82 16.75 -19.47
CA GLU A 544 28.91 15.56 -20.32
C GLU A 544 27.61 15.34 -21.10
N LEU A 545 26.45 15.46 -20.45
CA LEU A 545 25.15 15.30 -21.10
C LEU A 545 24.87 16.37 -22.15
N LEU A 546 25.22 17.62 -21.86
CA LEU A 546 25.10 18.72 -22.82
C LEU A 546 25.93 18.47 -24.08
N LEU A 547 27.20 18.07 -23.91
CA LEU A 547 28.09 17.79 -25.03
C LEU A 547 27.61 16.62 -25.88
N GLU A 548 27.11 15.55 -25.26
CA GLU A 548 26.52 14.43 -26.01
C GLU A 548 25.23 14.84 -26.73
N ALA A 549 24.38 15.67 -26.12
CA ALA A 549 23.17 16.18 -26.76
C ALA A 549 23.48 17.04 -28.00
N VAL A 550 24.49 17.92 -27.89
CA VAL A 550 24.97 18.77 -28.99
C VAL A 550 25.57 17.92 -30.11
N LYS A 551 26.42 16.95 -29.76
CA LYS A 551 27.03 16.01 -30.71
C LYS A 551 25.97 15.19 -31.46
N ALA A 552 24.89 14.80 -30.78
CA ALA A 552 23.75 14.11 -31.37
C ALA A 552 22.81 15.05 -32.17
N LYS A 553 23.05 16.37 -32.17
CA LYS A 553 22.13 17.40 -32.70
C LYS A 553 20.69 17.24 -32.18
N SER A 554 20.59 16.86 -30.91
CA SER A 554 19.32 16.56 -30.24
C SER A 554 18.63 17.82 -29.72
N HIS A 555 17.31 17.89 -29.83
CA HIS A 555 16.51 18.97 -29.21
C HIS A 555 16.62 18.98 -27.68
N PHE A 556 17.08 17.89 -27.07
CA PHE A 556 17.41 17.85 -25.65
C PHE A 556 18.47 18.89 -25.24
N ALA A 557 19.30 19.37 -26.17
CA ALA A 557 20.23 20.48 -25.91
C ALA A 557 19.49 21.75 -25.41
N PHE A 558 18.27 22.00 -25.90
CA PHE A 558 17.41 23.08 -25.38
C PHE A 558 17.11 22.89 -23.90
N ASP A 559 16.64 21.71 -23.50
CA ASP A 559 16.32 21.41 -22.11
C ASP A 559 17.56 21.53 -21.23
N MET A 560 18.71 21.03 -21.67
CA MET A 560 19.97 21.12 -20.93
C MET A 560 20.40 22.58 -20.71
N ILE A 561 20.42 23.41 -21.75
CA ILE A 561 20.80 24.84 -21.64
C ILE A 561 19.89 25.55 -20.62
N HIS A 562 18.58 25.35 -20.73
CA HIS A 562 17.61 26.00 -19.86
C HIS A 562 17.62 25.42 -18.44
N TRP A 563 17.88 24.12 -18.29
CA TRP A 563 17.97 23.46 -17.00
C TRP A 563 19.23 23.90 -16.23
N ILE A 564 20.39 23.92 -16.89
CA ILE A 564 21.65 24.44 -16.32
C ILE A 564 21.44 25.87 -15.83
N THR A 565 20.89 26.73 -16.69
CA THR A 565 20.62 28.13 -16.34
C THR A 565 19.65 28.25 -15.17
N GLY A 566 18.52 27.52 -15.23
CA GLY A 566 17.50 27.57 -14.19
C GLY A 566 17.96 27.03 -12.84
N VAL A 567 18.76 25.97 -12.83
CA VAL A 567 19.34 25.43 -11.59
C VAL A 567 20.39 26.38 -11.03
N THR A 568 21.20 27.03 -11.87
CA THR A 568 22.09 28.12 -11.43
C THR A 568 21.30 29.24 -10.74
N GLU A 569 20.19 29.69 -11.32
CA GLU A 569 19.32 30.71 -10.69
C GLU A 569 18.76 30.24 -9.34
N ILE A 570 18.33 28.98 -9.25
CA ILE A 570 17.85 28.37 -8.00
C ILE A 570 18.95 28.37 -6.93
N LEU A 571 20.17 27.92 -7.27
CA LEU A 571 21.29 27.89 -6.32
C LEU A 571 21.64 29.29 -5.80
N LEU A 572 21.61 30.29 -6.69
CA LEU A 572 21.84 31.69 -6.30
C LEU A 572 20.71 32.23 -5.42
N ALA A 573 19.45 31.94 -5.74
CA ALA A 573 18.31 32.33 -4.91
C ALA A 573 18.41 31.72 -3.50
N VAL A 574 18.69 30.42 -3.41
CA VAL A 574 18.89 29.71 -2.14
C VAL A 574 20.08 30.28 -1.36
N SER A 575 21.18 30.63 -2.03
CA SER A 575 22.36 31.24 -1.39
C SER A 575 22.06 32.60 -0.74
N ASN A 576 21.02 33.30 -1.21
CA ASN A 576 20.59 34.60 -0.71
C ASN A 576 19.41 34.49 0.28
N ALA A 577 18.95 33.28 0.60
CA ALA A 577 17.84 33.09 1.52
C ALA A 577 18.22 33.51 2.94
N PRO A 578 17.28 34.05 3.75
CA PRO A 578 17.58 34.51 5.11
C PRO A 578 18.10 33.41 6.04
N ALA A 579 17.68 32.17 5.81
CA ALA A 579 18.08 31.00 6.58
C ALA A 579 19.43 30.38 6.14
N CYS A 580 20.08 30.92 5.11
CA CYS A 580 21.33 30.38 4.59
C CYS A 580 22.53 30.84 5.44
N ASP A 581 23.31 29.91 5.98
CA ASP A 581 24.54 30.24 6.67
C ASP A 581 25.67 30.65 5.70
N HIS A 582 26.70 31.30 6.23
CA HIS A 582 27.78 31.85 5.41
C HIS A 582 28.54 30.76 4.63
N HIS A 583 28.71 29.56 5.20
CA HIS A 583 29.45 28.49 4.54
C HIS A 583 28.65 27.95 3.36
N SER A 584 27.38 27.58 3.58
CA SER A 584 26.50 27.13 2.49
C SER A 584 26.29 28.21 1.43
N GLN A 585 26.25 29.50 1.80
CA GLN A 585 26.16 30.59 0.83
C GLN A 585 27.36 30.61 -0.14
N GLU A 586 28.59 30.44 0.38
CA GLU A 586 29.80 30.46 -0.45
C GLU A 586 29.86 29.24 -1.37
N GLU A 587 29.60 28.04 -0.84
CA GLU A 587 29.60 26.80 -1.61
C GLU A 587 28.48 26.79 -2.67
N LEU A 588 27.25 27.21 -2.34
CA LEU A 588 26.17 27.31 -3.32
C LEU A 588 26.51 28.26 -4.47
N ARG A 589 27.12 29.42 -4.18
CA ARG A 589 27.57 30.37 -5.22
C ARG A 589 28.69 29.79 -6.07
N LYS A 590 29.61 29.04 -5.47
CA LYS A 590 30.67 28.32 -6.17
C LYS A 590 30.10 27.24 -7.10
N HIS A 591 29.18 26.40 -6.61
CA HIS A 591 28.50 25.40 -7.43
C HIS A 591 27.69 26.03 -8.56
N ALA A 592 26.98 27.14 -8.32
CA ALA A 592 26.25 27.88 -9.33
C ALA A 592 27.17 28.40 -10.46
N ARG A 593 28.35 28.94 -10.09
CA ARG A 593 29.38 29.39 -11.04
C ARG A 593 29.94 28.24 -11.86
N TRP A 594 30.26 27.11 -11.24
CA TRP A 594 30.75 25.93 -11.97
C TRP A 594 29.69 25.35 -12.91
N LEU A 595 28.43 25.32 -12.48
CA LEU A 595 27.33 24.83 -13.30
C LEU A 595 27.10 25.72 -14.53
N ILE A 596 27.02 27.04 -14.38
CA ILE A 596 26.81 27.93 -15.54
C ILE A 596 28.01 27.94 -16.48
N ALA A 597 29.23 27.77 -15.95
CA ALA A 597 30.45 27.66 -16.74
C ALA A 597 30.45 26.42 -17.66
N THR A 598 29.60 25.42 -17.43
CA THR A 598 29.48 24.26 -18.34
C THR A 598 29.08 24.68 -19.76
N LEU A 599 28.31 25.75 -19.91
CA LEU A 599 27.89 26.28 -21.22
C LEU A 599 29.07 26.82 -22.04
N THR A 600 30.20 27.18 -21.40
CA THR A 600 31.40 27.65 -22.11
C THR A 600 32.24 26.50 -22.70
N TRP A 601 31.85 25.25 -22.48
CA TRP A 601 32.56 24.08 -23.02
C TRP A 601 32.01 23.61 -24.36
N ILE A 602 30.96 24.26 -24.88
CA ILE A 602 30.42 23.97 -26.20
C ILE A 602 31.48 24.29 -27.27
N PRO A 603 31.72 23.39 -28.23
CA PRO A 603 32.66 23.62 -29.34
C PRO A 603 32.36 24.93 -30.09
N ASP A 604 33.41 25.63 -30.49
CA ASP A 604 33.37 26.91 -31.21
C ASP A 604 33.26 26.76 -32.74
N ASP A 605 33.03 25.54 -33.23
CA ASP A 605 32.81 25.29 -34.64
C ASP A 605 31.48 25.89 -35.11
N LYS A 606 31.48 26.41 -36.34
CA LYS A 606 30.34 27.15 -36.91
C LYS A 606 29.03 26.36 -36.86
N ASP A 607 29.08 25.06 -37.12
CA ASP A 607 27.88 24.23 -37.21
C ASP A 607 27.27 24.02 -35.82
N THR A 608 28.10 23.74 -34.83
CA THR A 608 27.69 23.62 -33.43
C THR A 608 27.14 24.93 -32.88
N VAL A 609 27.84 26.05 -33.09
CA VAL A 609 27.39 27.37 -32.65
C VAL A 609 26.04 27.72 -33.27
N THR A 610 25.89 27.51 -34.59
CA THR A 610 24.61 27.76 -35.28
C THR A 610 23.49 26.89 -34.71
N PHE A 611 23.78 25.63 -34.38
CA PHE A 611 22.81 24.72 -33.80
C PHE A 611 22.35 25.18 -32.41
N VAL A 612 23.26 25.49 -31.49
CA VAL A 612 22.90 25.91 -30.12
C VAL A 612 22.26 27.29 -30.07
N GLU A 613 22.61 28.19 -30.99
CA GLU A 613 21.97 29.51 -31.10
C GLU A 613 20.52 29.45 -31.61
N ASN A 614 20.10 28.37 -32.28
CA ASN A 614 18.67 28.14 -32.54
C ASN A 614 17.85 28.01 -31.24
N PHE A 615 18.51 27.76 -30.11
CA PHE A 615 17.90 27.70 -28.78
C PHE A 615 18.19 28.96 -27.93
N GLN A 616 18.65 30.05 -28.56
CA GLN A 616 18.91 31.34 -27.91
C GLN A 616 19.85 31.23 -26.70
N MET A 617 20.90 30.40 -26.81
CA MET A 617 21.83 30.17 -25.72
C MET A 617 22.50 31.46 -25.24
N THR A 618 23.00 32.30 -26.17
CA THR A 618 23.65 33.56 -25.83
C THR A 618 22.70 34.52 -25.11
N GLU A 619 21.45 34.62 -25.56
CA GLU A 619 20.43 35.45 -24.91
C GLU A 619 20.12 34.94 -23.50
N THR A 620 19.97 33.63 -23.34
CA THR A 620 19.72 32.97 -22.04
C THR A 620 20.85 33.23 -21.04
N LEU A 621 22.11 33.13 -21.49
CA LEU A 621 23.29 33.45 -20.69
C LEU A 621 23.33 34.94 -20.29
N PHE A 622 23.02 35.83 -21.22
CA PHE A 622 22.97 37.26 -20.96
C PHE A 622 21.86 37.61 -19.96
N GLU A 623 20.65 37.06 -20.13
CA GLU A 623 19.55 37.22 -19.19
C GLU A 623 19.93 36.74 -17.79
N ALA A 624 20.54 35.56 -17.67
CA ALA A 624 21.00 35.03 -16.41
C ALA A 624 22.03 35.96 -15.75
N ALA A 625 23.02 36.45 -16.50
CA ALA A 625 24.04 37.37 -15.99
C ALA A 625 23.43 38.71 -15.52
N VAL A 626 22.46 39.26 -16.26
CA VAL A 626 21.74 40.49 -15.88
C VAL A 626 20.89 40.25 -14.64
N ASN A 627 20.19 39.11 -14.55
CA ASN A 627 19.38 38.76 -13.40
C ASN A 627 20.21 38.68 -12.11
N VAL A 628 21.48 38.26 -12.18
CA VAL A 628 22.38 38.19 -11.02
C VAL A 628 22.88 39.57 -10.56
N ASN A 629 22.93 40.57 -11.45
CA ASN A 629 23.52 41.89 -11.18
C ASN A 629 22.51 43.01 -10.82
N ARG A 630 21.21 42.74 -10.73
CA ARG A 630 20.21 43.76 -10.38
C ARG A 630 20.29 44.18 -8.89
N PRO A 631 20.19 45.49 -8.55
CA PRO A 631 20.33 45.98 -7.17
C PRO A 631 19.20 45.57 -6.20
N ASP A 632 18.02 45.15 -6.70
CA ASP A 632 16.96 44.50 -5.90
C ASP A 632 17.37 43.11 -5.35
N ASN A 633 18.51 42.54 -5.80
CA ASN A 633 19.00 41.21 -5.39
C ASN A 633 19.49 41.12 -3.94
N ARG A 634 19.43 42.22 -3.18
CA ARG A 634 19.73 42.25 -1.73
C ARG A 634 18.49 42.04 -0.86
N GLY A 635 17.29 41.91 -1.44
CA GLY A 635 16.05 41.68 -0.72
C GLY A 635 15.15 40.67 -1.42
N GLY A 636 15.28 39.39 -1.07
CA GLY A 636 14.28 38.32 -1.25
C GLY A 636 13.74 38.12 -2.67
N TYR A 637 14.26 37.13 -3.40
CA TYR A 637 13.60 36.69 -4.64
C TYR A 637 12.37 35.83 -4.35
N LEU A 638 11.27 36.18 -5.01
CA LEU A 638 10.36 35.21 -5.62
C LEU A 638 10.97 34.82 -6.97
N VAL A 639 11.47 33.58 -7.12
CA VAL A 639 11.74 32.95 -8.41
C VAL A 639 10.37 32.78 -9.10
N LYS A 640 9.90 33.84 -9.77
CA LYS A 640 8.71 33.76 -10.61
C LYS A 640 9.04 32.86 -11.79
N VAL A 641 8.20 31.86 -12.01
CA VAL A 641 8.21 31.00 -13.20
C VAL A 641 8.12 31.89 -14.44
N LYS A 642 9.27 32.20 -15.04
CA LYS A 642 9.34 32.72 -16.41
C LYS A 642 9.29 31.50 -17.31
N TYR A 643 8.13 31.24 -17.90
CA TYR A 643 8.07 30.34 -19.05
C TYR A 643 8.74 31.04 -20.24
N PRO A 644 9.51 30.32 -21.07
CA PRO A 644 9.87 30.83 -22.38
C PRO A 644 8.57 31.05 -23.15
N SER A 645 8.28 32.31 -23.49
CA SER A 645 7.21 32.62 -24.43
C SER A 645 7.61 32.06 -25.79
N MET A 646 6.99 30.95 -26.21
CA MET A 646 6.95 30.61 -27.63
C MET A 646 6.18 31.72 -28.35
N SER A 647 6.88 32.74 -28.82
CA SER A 647 6.40 33.60 -29.88
C SER A 647 6.38 32.76 -31.17
N TYR A 648 5.23 32.14 -31.44
CA TYR A 648 4.90 31.66 -32.78
C TYR A 648 5.01 32.85 -33.75
N TYR A 649 6.05 32.86 -34.57
CA TYR A 649 6.04 33.60 -35.82
C TYR A 649 5.36 32.70 -36.87
N PRO A 650 4.15 33.02 -37.36
CA PRO A 650 3.61 32.33 -38.51
C PRO A 650 4.32 32.86 -39.77
N GLY A 651 5.32 32.12 -40.23
CA GLY A 651 5.85 32.25 -41.58
C GLY A 651 4.80 31.77 -42.60
N PHE A 652 4.06 32.72 -43.15
CA PHE A 652 3.13 32.52 -44.26
C PHE A 652 3.92 32.42 -45.57
N VAL A 653 3.99 31.23 -46.20
CA VAL A 653 4.30 31.11 -47.64
C VAL A 653 3.53 29.95 -48.27
N GLY A 654 2.78 30.29 -49.32
CA GLY A 654 2.11 29.39 -50.26
C GLY A 654 0.60 29.41 -50.06
N SER A 655 -0.27 29.97 -50.91
CA SER A 655 -0.21 30.49 -52.28
C SER A 655 -1.69 30.69 -52.66
N PHE A 656 -2.12 31.79 -53.30
CA PHE A 656 -3.19 31.83 -54.34
C PHE A 656 -3.57 33.30 -54.66
N LEU A 657 -3.27 33.71 -55.90
CA LEU A 657 -3.94 34.72 -56.77
C LEU A 657 -3.91 36.24 -56.42
N GLN A 658 -3.00 36.96 -57.11
CA GLN A 658 -3.16 38.19 -57.94
C GLN A 658 -4.40 39.12 -57.80
N PRO A 659 -4.34 40.38 -58.31
CA PRO A 659 -3.39 41.49 -58.10
C PRO A 659 -4.15 42.79 -57.68
N GLU A 660 -3.42 43.89 -57.40
CA GLU A 660 -3.77 45.29 -57.73
C GLU A 660 -3.37 46.34 -56.67
N LEU A 661 -2.79 47.43 -57.21
CA LEU A 661 -2.76 48.82 -56.73
C LEU A 661 -1.84 49.11 -55.53
N GLU A 662 -0.65 49.67 -55.78
CA GLU A 662 -0.41 51.13 -55.80
C GLU A 662 -0.70 51.77 -54.44
N GLU A 663 0.34 52.22 -53.71
CA GLU A 663 0.66 53.66 -53.52
C GLU A 663 1.72 53.86 -52.42
N TYR A 664 2.84 54.50 -52.80
CA TYR A 664 3.66 55.47 -52.05
C TYR A 664 4.36 55.11 -50.71
N THR A 665 5.69 54.97 -50.84
CA THR A 665 6.78 55.68 -50.13
C THR A 665 6.55 56.20 -48.69
N ARG A 666 7.36 55.70 -47.75
CA ARG A 666 8.54 56.43 -47.23
C ARG A 666 9.50 55.50 -46.50
#